data_AF-A0A0V1KCC4-F1
#
_entry.id   AF-A0A0V1KCC4-F1
#
_cell.length_a   1.000
_cell.length_b   1.000
_cell.length_c   1.000
_cell.angle_alpha   90.00
_cell.angle_beta   90.00
_cell.angle_gamma   90.00
#
_symmetry.space_group_name_H-M   'P 1'
#
loop_
_entity.id
_entity.type
_entity.pdbx_description
1 polymer ?
#
loop_
_entity_poly.entity_id
_entity_poly.type
_entity_poly.pdbx_seq_one_letter_code
_entity_poly.pdbx_strand_id
1 'polypeptide(L)'
;MGLKTIYHKNMFTVLLFFKRLSIVLLQYSKMLRTQLLTGLESKMTSLSNQLKRLAVPNSQIYKQKKRLVSLLFDSSDAAEIDREKVFAIGSDGFVQLKAIDKSFAEFEMHLFDESILDLERALLTKEANQKLDETIEAFLILLTPYLLLGAAQKCLEWLIRRFRIHEYNVPAVLRCALHYYESNTFVRLLQTLVISKDDPLWNWLIPTQLTGQSIAKSDLCKECNKNTNLLIFLCDTVPILLKLARKYKWNLASFTIVYNFYASLISSVIYFNNNMTDEFLNQLYPYIIDGLKSNVDDYMLCSYVIICELATKVNLDSSFSGLLVSKMLSTVNASICSTALLTCIIVHYNQNVNEISKKAARIISKKEKQLKFIEHLAEWNKQTDIANFFDVFFKSLFFATIEDIVEKEASELVCVAFIEKCLSTINLQVTNTMETINVIAQYYISNFDNNDEKFQRFNTAFHKSITILSSIYPITFDMIVNRLQQSYKNVEGMQSFLRWSGANILQYNTSKQLIESVCHTKPIVRELALGKMINLLEQNETSESMVQELEIPILEKFHDESSKVVKFLLKKCDKLFSIISPEKINSKLYQLMNHLPDEANSSKKRNLRNRIGVILAKHFLHVEDKMKNMVTLWIFEIMFNDGAGKGKHVAQILNSDFTSELSREQPLEVNCSEMNSLWQCFLTSLLHDCTCWSMRHLDALEEVNLFLNNALNDVEADSSSALFITFLMCHMIGQAKHKNLGETVQILIKLLENVWQRCFIETKSEEASR
;
A
#
# COMPACT_ATOMS: atom_id res chain seq x y z
N MET A 1 91.31 -28.94 -25.40
CA MET A 1 90.88 -27.95 -24.38
C MET A 1 91.53 -26.62 -24.71
N GLY A 2 90.78 -25.52 -24.82
CA GLY A 2 91.40 -24.17 -24.84
C GLY A 2 90.73 -23.04 -25.62
N LEU A 3 90.06 -23.25 -26.77
CA LEU A 3 89.78 -22.12 -27.68
C LEU A 3 88.36 -21.99 -28.27
N LYS A 4 87.40 -22.88 -27.98
CA LYS A 4 86.02 -22.78 -28.52
C LYS A 4 84.94 -22.24 -27.56
N THR A 5 85.26 -21.95 -26.30
CA THR A 5 84.27 -21.48 -25.31
C THR A 5 84.35 -19.98 -25.00
N ILE A 6 85.37 -19.26 -25.51
CA ILE A 6 85.57 -17.82 -25.23
C ILE A 6 84.90 -16.92 -26.30
N TYR A 7 84.73 -17.40 -27.53
CA TYR A 7 84.15 -16.58 -28.61
C TYR A 7 82.62 -16.43 -28.52
N HIS A 8 81.87 -17.40 -27.99
CA HIS A 8 80.41 -17.30 -27.91
C HIS A 8 79.88 -16.47 -26.74
N LYS A 9 80.63 -16.36 -25.62
CA LYS A 9 80.20 -15.54 -24.45
C LYS A 9 80.41 -14.04 -24.68
N ASN A 10 81.45 -13.64 -25.40
CA ASN A 10 81.72 -12.22 -25.68
C ASN A 10 80.75 -11.63 -26.73
N MET A 11 80.38 -12.39 -27.75
CA MET A 11 79.45 -11.91 -28.79
C MET A 11 78.03 -11.67 -28.23
N PHE A 12 77.55 -12.53 -27.32
CA PHE A 12 76.23 -12.37 -26.71
C PHE A 12 76.17 -11.17 -25.75
N THR A 13 77.26 -10.89 -25.04
CA THR A 13 77.35 -9.75 -24.12
C THR A 13 77.42 -8.42 -24.87
N VAL A 14 78.14 -8.37 -26.00
CA VAL A 14 78.21 -7.19 -26.88
C VAL A 14 76.86 -6.91 -27.55
N LEU A 15 76.15 -7.93 -28.03
CA LEU A 15 74.80 -7.77 -28.61
C LEU A 15 73.77 -7.29 -27.58
N LEU A 16 73.83 -7.77 -26.34
CA LEU A 16 72.99 -7.28 -25.24
C LEU A 16 73.30 -5.82 -24.86
N PHE A 17 74.57 -5.43 -24.92
CA PHE A 17 74.99 -4.05 -24.67
C PHE A 17 74.47 -3.10 -25.75
N PHE A 18 74.64 -3.43 -27.04
CA PHE A 18 74.11 -2.61 -28.14
C PHE A 18 72.59 -2.54 -28.16
N LYS A 19 71.89 -3.63 -27.80
CA LYS A 19 70.42 -3.65 -27.69
C LYS A 19 69.92 -2.81 -26.52
N ARG A 20 70.63 -2.79 -25.38
CA ARG A 20 70.31 -1.88 -24.26
C ARG A 20 70.62 -0.42 -24.62
N LEU A 21 71.73 -0.15 -25.30
CA LEU A 21 72.10 1.20 -25.73
C LEU A 21 71.10 1.78 -26.75
N SER A 22 70.61 0.96 -27.69
CA SER A 22 69.60 1.41 -28.66
C SER A 22 68.26 1.72 -28.02
N ILE A 23 67.84 0.94 -27.01
CA ILE A 23 66.61 1.20 -26.24
C ILE A 23 66.73 2.50 -25.43
N VAL A 24 67.87 2.73 -24.78
CA VAL A 24 68.13 3.97 -24.03
C VAL A 24 68.17 5.18 -24.96
N LEU A 25 68.81 5.07 -26.14
CA LEU A 25 68.83 6.15 -27.13
C LEU A 25 67.45 6.43 -27.73
N LEU A 26 66.61 5.40 -27.93
CA LEU A 26 65.22 5.57 -28.37
C LEU A 26 64.34 6.22 -27.29
N GLN A 27 64.56 5.88 -26.02
CA GLN A 27 63.87 6.52 -24.89
C GLN A 27 64.30 7.98 -24.72
N TYR A 28 65.60 8.28 -24.84
CA TYR A 28 66.11 9.66 -24.81
C TYR A 28 65.60 10.50 -26.00
N SER A 29 65.57 9.92 -27.20
CA SER A 29 65.00 10.55 -28.41
C SER A 29 63.51 10.86 -28.26
N LYS A 30 62.73 9.91 -27.72
CA LYS A 30 61.31 10.14 -27.40
C LYS A 30 61.15 11.23 -26.35
N MET A 31 61.93 11.20 -25.28
CA MET A 31 61.89 12.18 -24.19
C MET A 31 62.21 13.60 -24.69
N LEU A 32 63.26 13.77 -25.48
CA LEU A 32 63.64 15.04 -26.11
C LEU A 32 62.56 15.55 -27.08
N ARG A 33 61.93 14.67 -27.87
CA ARG A 33 60.79 15.05 -28.73
C ARG A 33 59.58 15.50 -27.92
N THR A 34 59.23 14.82 -26.83
CA THR A 34 58.14 15.25 -25.94
C THR A 34 58.45 16.55 -25.22
N GLN A 35 59.70 16.80 -24.80
CA GLN A 35 60.08 18.07 -24.17
C GLN A 35 60.09 19.25 -25.16
N LEU A 36 60.48 19.03 -26.41
CA LEU A 36 60.41 20.05 -27.47
C LEU A 36 58.96 20.35 -27.89
N LEU A 37 58.11 19.32 -28.01
CA LEU A 37 56.68 19.48 -28.34
C LEU A 37 55.91 20.18 -27.21
N THR A 38 56.11 19.78 -25.95
CA THR A 38 55.47 20.43 -24.77
C THR A 38 55.98 21.85 -24.54
N GLY A 39 57.25 22.13 -24.85
CA GLY A 39 57.82 23.49 -24.81
C GLY A 39 57.24 24.43 -25.88
N LEU A 40 56.93 23.91 -27.08
CA LEU A 40 56.28 24.65 -28.16
C LEU A 40 54.77 24.85 -27.90
N GLU A 41 54.08 23.82 -27.40
CA GLU A 41 52.67 23.89 -27.00
C GLU A 41 52.45 24.82 -25.80
N SER A 42 53.33 24.83 -24.80
CA SER A 42 53.22 25.75 -23.65
C SER A 42 53.48 27.21 -24.04
N LYS A 43 54.38 27.48 -24.99
CA LYS A 43 54.59 28.84 -25.54
C LYS A 43 53.42 29.29 -26.43
N MET A 44 52.87 28.41 -27.26
CA MET A 44 51.69 28.71 -28.07
C MET A 44 50.42 28.92 -27.22
N THR A 45 50.25 28.15 -26.15
CA THR A 45 49.13 28.33 -25.21
C THR A 45 49.33 29.54 -24.30
N SER A 46 50.55 29.86 -23.87
CA SER A 46 50.86 31.10 -23.14
C SER A 46 50.58 32.34 -23.98
N LEU A 47 51.02 32.37 -25.24
CA LEU A 47 50.78 33.52 -26.13
C LEU A 47 49.32 33.62 -26.53
N SER A 48 48.63 32.50 -26.78
CA SER A 48 47.19 32.45 -27.07
C SER A 48 46.36 32.88 -25.85
N ASN A 49 46.75 32.48 -24.64
CA ASN A 49 46.11 32.93 -23.40
C ASN A 49 46.44 34.40 -23.08
N GLN A 50 47.64 34.87 -23.41
CA GLN A 50 48.02 36.29 -23.32
C GLN A 50 47.26 37.12 -24.35
N LEU A 51 47.04 36.63 -25.59
CA LEU A 51 46.21 37.27 -26.61
C LEU A 51 44.72 37.27 -26.21
N LYS A 52 44.20 36.20 -25.60
CA LYS A 52 42.85 36.17 -25.03
C LYS A 52 42.68 37.13 -23.85
N ARG A 53 43.72 37.33 -23.02
CA ARG A 53 43.73 38.29 -21.92
C ARG A 53 43.96 39.74 -22.35
N LEU A 54 44.70 39.95 -23.45
CA LEU A 54 44.96 41.26 -24.08
C LEU A 54 43.89 41.66 -25.09
N ALA A 55 42.95 40.77 -25.42
CA ALA A 55 41.74 41.10 -26.14
C ALA A 55 40.83 41.94 -25.23
N VAL A 56 41.17 43.22 -25.12
CA VAL A 56 40.26 44.27 -24.65
C VAL A 56 39.00 44.21 -25.52
N PRO A 57 37.78 44.42 -24.98
CA PRO A 57 36.52 44.32 -25.73
C PRO A 57 36.46 45.17 -27.02
N ASN A 58 37.35 46.15 -27.16
CA ASN A 58 37.28 47.16 -28.22
C ASN A 58 37.94 46.78 -29.56
N SER A 59 38.74 45.70 -29.65
CA SER A 59 39.45 45.37 -30.91
C SER A 59 38.65 44.47 -31.87
N GLN A 60 37.56 43.84 -31.42
CA GLN A 60 36.63 43.10 -32.30
C GLN A 60 35.58 43.98 -32.98
N ILE A 61 35.49 45.26 -32.62
CA ILE A 61 34.43 46.18 -33.10
C ILE A 61 34.61 46.55 -34.59
N TYR A 62 35.81 46.38 -35.17
CA TYR A 62 36.16 47.04 -36.45
C TYR A 62 36.36 46.14 -37.68
N LYS A 63 36.21 44.81 -37.63
CA LYS A 63 36.57 43.94 -38.79
C LYS A 63 35.61 42.81 -39.19
N GLN A 64 34.35 42.87 -38.79
CA GLN A 64 33.30 42.08 -39.44
C GLN A 64 32.15 43.04 -39.77
N LYS A 65 31.56 42.95 -40.97
CA LYS A 65 30.20 43.47 -41.18
C LYS A 65 29.37 42.92 -40.01
N LYS A 66 29.02 43.76 -39.02
CA LYS A 66 28.40 43.33 -37.77
C LYS A 66 27.15 42.55 -38.12
N ARG A 67 27.18 41.22 -37.99
CA ARG A 67 25.96 40.41 -37.97
C ARG A 67 25.21 40.87 -36.73
N LEU A 68 24.20 41.70 -36.94
CA LEU A 68 23.38 42.19 -35.85
C LEU A 68 22.49 41.05 -35.38
N VAL A 69 22.51 40.80 -34.07
CA VAL A 69 21.68 39.79 -33.44
C VAL A 69 20.24 40.29 -33.43
N SER A 70 19.33 39.45 -33.89
CA SER A 70 17.92 39.75 -34.08
C SER A 70 17.12 38.47 -33.88
N LEU A 71 15.96 38.59 -33.22
CA LEU A 71 14.98 37.54 -33.04
C LEU A 71 14.00 37.48 -34.22
N LEU A 72 13.63 38.64 -34.76
CA LEU A 72 12.57 38.77 -35.77
C LEU A 72 13.07 38.75 -37.22
N PHE A 73 14.32 39.13 -37.43
CA PHE A 73 14.89 39.37 -38.77
C PHE A 73 16.18 38.58 -38.96
N ASP A 74 16.44 38.16 -40.20
CA ASP A 74 17.72 37.59 -40.56
C ASP A 74 18.84 38.63 -40.40
N SER A 75 20.07 38.15 -40.17
CA SER A 75 21.21 39.04 -39.87
C SER A 75 21.53 40.07 -40.96
N SER A 76 21.14 39.82 -42.21
CA SER A 76 21.25 40.78 -43.31
C SER A 76 20.26 41.93 -43.13
N ASP A 77 18.99 41.58 -42.94
CA ASP A 77 17.87 42.52 -42.91
C ASP A 77 17.93 43.33 -41.61
N ALA A 78 18.29 42.68 -40.50
CA ALA A 78 18.51 43.33 -39.22
C ALA A 78 19.58 44.44 -39.28
N ALA A 79 20.55 44.32 -40.20
CA ALA A 79 21.60 45.33 -40.36
C ALA A 79 21.14 46.58 -41.11
N GLU A 80 20.03 46.50 -41.85
CA GLU A 80 19.42 47.61 -42.57
C GLU A 80 18.37 48.34 -41.73
N ILE A 81 17.93 47.76 -40.62
CA ILE A 81 16.93 48.36 -39.72
C ILE A 81 17.62 49.26 -38.69
N ASP A 82 17.34 50.56 -38.81
CA ASP A 82 17.79 51.61 -37.89
C ASP A 82 17.19 51.47 -36.49
N ARG A 83 17.69 52.28 -35.56
CA ARG A 83 17.32 52.17 -34.14
C ARG A 83 15.88 52.63 -33.90
N GLU A 84 15.46 53.74 -34.51
CA GLU A 84 14.12 54.28 -34.35
C GLU A 84 13.06 53.28 -34.83
N LYS A 85 13.29 52.56 -35.93
CA LYS A 85 12.36 51.55 -36.43
C LYS A 85 12.27 50.34 -35.51
N VAL A 86 13.38 49.86 -34.94
CA VAL A 86 13.33 48.79 -33.93
C VAL A 86 12.57 49.25 -32.69
N PHE A 87 12.79 50.48 -32.24
CA PHE A 87 12.04 51.06 -31.12
C PHE A 87 10.54 51.14 -31.41
N ALA A 88 10.15 51.59 -32.60
CA ALA A 88 8.75 51.64 -33.02
C ALA A 88 8.10 50.25 -33.04
N ILE A 89 8.82 49.22 -33.52
CA ILE A 89 8.35 47.82 -33.49
C ILE A 89 8.16 47.35 -32.05
N GLY A 90 9.15 47.58 -31.18
CA GLY A 90 9.09 47.21 -29.76
C GLY A 90 7.96 47.91 -29.02
N SER A 91 7.78 49.20 -29.26
CA SER A 91 6.73 50.04 -28.68
C SER A 91 5.33 49.60 -29.12
N ASP A 92 5.14 49.26 -30.40
CA ASP A 92 3.89 48.67 -30.90
C ASP A 92 3.57 47.34 -30.19
N GLY A 93 4.57 46.45 -30.06
CA GLY A 93 4.43 45.23 -29.28
C GLY A 93 4.05 45.49 -27.83
N PHE A 94 4.68 46.47 -27.21
CA PHE A 94 4.44 46.83 -25.81
C PHE A 94 3.04 47.41 -25.58
N VAL A 95 2.54 48.25 -26.50
CA VAL A 95 1.16 48.76 -26.48
C VAL A 95 0.15 47.61 -26.58
N GLN A 96 0.41 46.64 -27.45
CA GLN A 96 -0.44 45.44 -27.58
C GLN A 96 -0.42 44.59 -26.30
N LEU A 97 0.74 44.40 -25.68
CA LEU A 97 0.84 43.69 -24.39
C LEU A 97 0.11 44.43 -23.26
N LYS A 98 0.25 45.76 -23.16
CA LYS A 98 -0.48 46.57 -22.18
C LYS A 98 -1.99 46.48 -22.34
N ALA A 99 -2.48 46.32 -23.57
CA ALA A 99 -3.90 46.12 -23.83
C ALA A 99 -4.40 44.75 -23.33
N ILE A 100 -3.53 43.74 -23.26
CA ILE A 100 -3.83 42.40 -22.74
C ILE A 100 -3.68 42.37 -21.21
N ASP A 101 -2.55 42.84 -20.68
CA ASP A 101 -2.26 42.91 -19.25
C ASP A 101 -1.70 44.30 -18.90
N LYS A 102 -2.48 45.06 -18.12
CA LYS A 102 -2.11 46.43 -17.70
C LYS A 102 -0.86 46.45 -16.82
N SER A 103 -0.46 45.33 -16.24
CA SER A 103 0.75 45.20 -15.40
C SER A 103 2.03 45.57 -16.16
N PHE A 104 2.02 45.50 -17.50
CA PHE A 104 3.14 45.92 -18.32
C PHE A 104 3.42 47.42 -18.25
N ALA A 105 2.43 48.27 -17.92
CA ALA A 105 2.58 49.72 -17.88
C ALA A 105 3.68 50.20 -16.91
N GLU A 106 3.96 49.43 -15.86
CA GLU A 106 5.04 49.70 -14.89
C GLU A 106 6.43 49.82 -15.55
N PHE A 107 6.62 49.18 -16.70
CA PHE A 107 7.92 49.12 -17.38
C PHE A 107 8.09 50.18 -18.46
N GLU A 108 7.07 50.98 -18.75
CA GLU A 108 7.07 51.95 -19.85
C GLU A 108 8.20 52.96 -19.72
N MET A 109 8.24 53.68 -18.59
CA MET A 109 9.22 54.73 -18.35
C MET A 109 10.67 54.22 -18.26
N HIS A 110 10.86 52.91 -18.06
CA HIS A 110 12.17 52.31 -17.82
C HIS A 110 12.72 51.58 -19.04
N LEU A 111 11.85 50.95 -19.84
CA LEU A 111 12.23 50.05 -20.93
C LEU A 111 11.67 50.43 -22.29
N PHE A 112 10.64 51.29 -22.37
CA PHE A 112 9.95 51.64 -23.63
C PHE A 112 9.68 53.14 -23.81
N ASP A 113 10.36 54.00 -23.04
CA ASP A 113 10.28 55.45 -23.20
C ASP A 113 11.22 55.94 -24.31
N GLU A 114 10.97 57.09 -24.92
CA GLU A 114 11.88 57.64 -25.94
C GLU A 114 13.22 58.09 -25.33
N SER A 115 13.25 58.48 -24.05
CA SER A 115 14.48 58.94 -23.37
C SER A 115 15.60 57.89 -23.30
N ILE A 116 15.27 56.60 -23.43
CA ILE A 116 16.24 55.50 -23.42
C ILE A 116 16.74 55.12 -24.82
N LEU A 117 16.29 55.79 -25.89
CA LEU A 117 16.79 55.58 -27.25
C LEU A 117 18.30 55.73 -27.34
N ASP A 118 18.90 56.63 -26.55
CA ASP A 118 20.34 56.92 -26.55
C ASP A 118 21.12 56.27 -25.39
N LEU A 119 20.45 55.54 -24.50
CA LEU A 119 21.00 54.83 -23.35
C LEU A 119 22.04 53.78 -23.77
N GLU A 120 23.35 54.04 -23.63
CA GLU A 120 24.37 53.01 -23.88
C GLU A 120 24.71 52.22 -22.61
N ARG A 121 24.19 50.98 -22.54
CA ARG A 121 24.35 50.10 -21.37
C ARG A 121 25.80 49.90 -20.90
N ALA A 122 26.73 49.81 -21.85
CA ALA A 122 28.16 49.64 -21.55
C ALA A 122 28.79 50.86 -20.86
N LEU A 123 28.15 52.03 -20.93
CA LEU A 123 28.57 53.26 -20.27
C LEU A 123 27.91 53.48 -18.90
N LEU A 124 26.94 52.64 -18.53
CA LEU A 124 26.28 52.73 -17.24
C LEU A 124 27.21 52.28 -16.10
N THR A 125 27.02 52.89 -14.93
CA THR A 125 27.65 52.44 -13.68
C THR A 125 27.22 51.01 -13.34
N LYS A 126 28.00 50.33 -12.50
CA LYS A 126 27.69 48.96 -12.07
C LYS A 126 26.33 48.89 -11.36
N GLU A 127 26.06 49.88 -10.50
CA GLU A 127 24.82 49.97 -9.74
C GLU A 127 23.61 50.27 -10.65
N ALA A 128 23.78 51.11 -11.67
CA ALA A 128 22.72 51.37 -12.66
C ALA A 128 22.45 50.14 -13.53
N ASN A 129 23.50 49.42 -13.95
CA ASN A 129 23.35 48.15 -14.66
C ASN A 129 22.60 47.10 -13.84
N GLN A 130 22.91 46.98 -12.54
CA GLN A 130 22.21 46.04 -11.66
C GLN A 130 20.72 46.39 -11.50
N LYS A 131 20.35 47.68 -11.38
CA LYS A 131 18.94 48.10 -11.35
C LYS A 131 18.22 47.80 -12.67
N LEU A 132 18.91 47.99 -13.79
CA LEU A 132 18.40 47.64 -15.11
C LEU A 132 18.20 46.12 -15.21
N ASP A 133 19.14 45.30 -14.70
CA ASP A 133 19.02 43.85 -14.64
C ASP A 133 17.78 43.40 -13.87
N GLU A 134 17.54 43.96 -12.69
CA GLU A 134 16.36 43.67 -11.88
C GLU A 134 15.06 44.05 -12.60
N THR A 135 15.07 45.17 -13.34
CA THR A 135 13.91 45.64 -14.10
C THR A 135 13.63 44.72 -15.30
N ILE A 136 14.68 44.31 -16.02
CA ILE A 136 14.58 43.39 -17.15
C ILE A 136 14.14 42.01 -16.68
N GLU A 137 14.68 41.50 -15.58
CA GLU A 137 14.25 40.20 -15.02
C GLU A 137 12.77 40.24 -14.64
N ALA A 138 12.30 41.31 -13.99
CA ALA A 138 10.89 41.47 -13.66
C ALA A 138 10.01 41.52 -14.92
N PHE A 139 10.42 42.25 -15.96
CA PHE A 139 9.69 42.28 -17.24
C PHE A 139 9.63 40.89 -17.90
N LEU A 140 10.75 40.16 -17.93
CA LEU A 140 10.83 38.83 -18.55
C LEU A 140 10.01 37.79 -17.78
N ILE A 141 9.96 37.85 -16.46
CA ILE A 141 9.05 37.00 -15.69
C ILE A 141 7.60 37.32 -16.07
N LEU A 142 7.18 38.59 -16.06
CA LEU A 142 5.83 38.99 -16.47
C LEU A 142 5.49 38.57 -17.92
N LEU A 143 6.49 38.58 -18.81
CA LEU A 143 6.34 38.17 -20.20
C LEU A 143 6.11 36.66 -20.39
N THR A 144 6.44 35.84 -19.40
CA THR A 144 6.46 34.37 -19.53
C THR A 144 5.15 33.80 -20.10
N PRO A 145 3.95 34.14 -19.59
CA PRO A 145 2.69 33.62 -20.14
C PRO A 145 2.38 34.03 -21.58
N TYR A 146 3.02 35.12 -22.04
CA TYR A 146 2.73 35.79 -23.30
C TYR A 146 3.82 35.55 -24.35
N LEU A 147 4.88 34.79 -24.04
CA LEU A 147 6.08 34.66 -24.87
C LEU A 147 5.79 34.26 -26.32
N LEU A 148 4.78 33.41 -26.54
CA LEU A 148 4.42 32.95 -27.88
C LEU A 148 3.67 33.99 -28.72
N LEU A 149 3.19 35.08 -28.12
CA LEU A 149 2.53 36.17 -28.85
C LEU A 149 3.54 36.99 -29.65
N GLY A 150 3.18 37.38 -30.87
CA GLY A 150 4.02 38.27 -31.69
C GLY A 150 4.34 39.59 -30.99
N ALA A 151 3.41 40.13 -30.20
CA ALA A 151 3.62 41.32 -29.37
C ALA A 151 4.79 41.17 -28.38
N ALA A 152 4.92 40.00 -27.74
CA ALA A 152 6.02 39.69 -26.83
C ALA A 152 7.36 39.60 -27.58
N GLN A 153 7.37 38.99 -28.76
CA GLN A 153 8.57 38.86 -29.59
C GLN A 153 9.08 40.21 -30.10
N LYS A 154 8.17 41.13 -30.45
CA LYS A 154 8.51 42.54 -30.77
C LYS A 154 9.17 43.25 -29.59
N CYS A 155 8.66 43.07 -28.38
CA CYS A 155 9.29 43.62 -27.18
C CYS A 155 10.68 43.03 -26.96
N LEU A 156 10.83 41.69 -27.10
CA LEU A 156 12.12 41.03 -26.96
C LEU A 156 13.14 41.49 -28.00
N GLU A 157 12.74 41.71 -29.25
CA GLU A 157 13.60 42.27 -30.29
C GLU A 157 14.21 43.60 -29.84
N TRP A 158 13.38 44.52 -29.31
CA TRP A 158 13.86 45.78 -28.76
C TRP A 158 14.83 45.56 -27.60
N LEU A 159 14.52 44.69 -26.64
CA LEU A 159 15.40 44.43 -25.50
C LEU A 159 16.74 43.80 -25.91
N ILE A 160 16.73 42.90 -26.90
CA ILE A 160 17.93 42.27 -27.48
C ILE A 160 18.80 43.34 -28.14
N ARG A 161 18.20 44.21 -28.96
CA ARG A 161 18.89 45.25 -29.72
C ARG A 161 19.42 46.38 -28.83
N ARG A 162 18.63 46.83 -27.85
CA ARG A 162 18.94 48.01 -27.04
C ARG A 162 19.75 47.70 -25.79
N PHE A 163 19.30 46.72 -25.02
CA PHE A 163 19.89 46.37 -23.72
C PHE A 163 20.80 45.15 -23.79
N ARG A 164 20.90 44.49 -24.95
CA ARG A 164 21.72 43.28 -25.15
C ARG A 164 21.43 42.20 -24.12
N ILE A 165 20.15 41.93 -23.87
CA ILE A 165 19.74 40.92 -22.88
C ILE A 165 20.24 39.51 -23.23
N HIS A 166 20.54 39.27 -24.51
CA HIS A 166 21.15 38.03 -25.02
C HIS A 166 22.62 37.84 -24.60
N GLU A 167 23.29 38.89 -24.12
CA GLU A 167 24.65 38.86 -23.57
C GLU A 167 24.63 39.00 -22.04
N TYR A 168 23.92 40.01 -21.52
CA TYR A 168 23.99 40.38 -20.11
C TYR A 168 22.96 39.66 -19.21
N ASN A 169 21.86 39.19 -19.78
CA ASN A 169 20.71 38.64 -19.02
C ASN A 169 20.34 37.22 -19.44
N VAL A 170 21.29 36.45 -19.97
CA VAL A 170 21.06 35.06 -20.44
C VAL A 170 20.24 34.22 -19.44
N PRO A 171 20.53 34.22 -18.11
CA PRO A 171 19.71 33.47 -17.16
C PRO A 171 18.26 33.95 -17.12
N ALA A 172 17.99 35.26 -17.09
CA ALA A 172 16.62 35.78 -17.05
C ALA A 172 15.84 35.45 -18.34
N VAL A 173 16.51 35.51 -19.49
CA VAL A 173 15.90 35.13 -20.78
C VAL A 173 15.54 33.64 -20.80
N LEU A 174 16.45 32.77 -20.36
CA LEU A 174 16.20 31.34 -20.29
C LEU A 174 15.14 30.98 -19.25
N ARG A 175 15.08 31.69 -18.11
CA ARG A 175 14.01 31.53 -17.12
C ARG A 175 12.64 31.79 -17.73
N CYS A 176 12.50 32.82 -18.55
CA CYS A 176 11.26 33.08 -19.29
C CYS A 176 10.99 31.99 -20.33
N ALA A 177 12.01 31.64 -21.13
CA ALA A 177 11.83 30.88 -22.36
C ALA A 177 11.73 29.35 -22.19
N LEU A 178 12.37 28.77 -21.17
CA LEU A 178 12.46 27.31 -20.99
C LEU A 178 11.10 26.63 -20.75
N HIS A 179 10.08 27.37 -20.32
CA HIS A 179 8.70 26.87 -20.26
C HIS A 179 8.16 26.38 -21.61
N TYR A 180 8.76 26.85 -22.71
CA TYR A 180 8.38 26.54 -24.08
C TYR A 180 9.51 25.83 -24.84
N TYR A 181 10.29 24.97 -24.17
CA TYR A 181 11.48 24.28 -24.72
C TYR A 181 11.22 23.48 -26.02
N GLU A 182 9.96 23.12 -26.31
CA GLU A 182 9.56 22.41 -27.54
C GLU A 182 9.20 23.36 -28.70
N SER A 183 9.09 24.66 -28.45
CA SER A 183 8.61 25.64 -29.43
C SER A 183 9.72 26.18 -30.34
N ASN A 184 9.35 26.52 -31.57
CA ASN A 184 10.25 27.24 -32.49
C ASN A 184 10.66 28.61 -31.96
N THR A 185 9.78 29.28 -31.21
CA THR A 185 10.07 30.57 -30.57
C THR A 185 11.22 30.46 -29.58
N PHE A 186 11.22 29.41 -28.75
CA PHE A 186 12.32 29.13 -27.84
C PHE A 186 13.63 28.89 -28.60
N VAL A 187 13.61 28.06 -29.64
CA VAL A 187 14.81 27.75 -30.43
C VAL A 187 15.39 29.01 -31.08
N ARG A 188 14.55 29.85 -31.70
CA ARG A 188 14.98 31.13 -32.29
C ARG A 188 15.58 32.07 -31.25
N LEU A 189 14.95 32.18 -30.08
CA LEU A 189 15.48 32.99 -29.00
C LEU A 189 16.82 32.44 -28.48
N LEU A 190 16.93 31.12 -28.30
CA LEU A 190 18.18 30.45 -27.91
C LEU A 190 19.30 30.74 -28.90
N GLN A 191 19.02 30.76 -30.21
CA GLN A 191 20.00 31.10 -31.26
C GLN A 191 20.56 32.52 -31.16
N THR A 192 19.86 33.43 -30.47
CA THR A 192 20.37 34.79 -30.21
C THR A 192 21.34 34.86 -29.02
N LEU A 193 21.28 33.89 -28.09
CA LEU A 193 21.98 33.97 -26.80
C LEU A 193 23.48 33.70 -26.94
N VAL A 194 24.28 34.44 -26.17
CA VAL A 194 25.72 34.20 -26.07
C VAL A 194 26.00 33.24 -24.91
N ILE A 195 26.08 31.94 -25.23
CA ILE A 195 26.38 30.88 -24.26
C ILE A 195 27.84 30.45 -24.39
N SER A 196 28.59 30.52 -23.28
CA SER A 196 29.96 30.00 -23.25
C SER A 196 29.97 28.47 -23.21
N LYS A 197 30.90 27.84 -23.93
CA LYS A 197 31.13 26.39 -23.84
C LYS A 197 31.55 25.92 -22.46
N ASP A 198 32.20 26.82 -21.72
CA ASP A 198 32.69 26.59 -20.37
C ASP A 198 31.62 26.90 -19.31
N ASP A 199 30.42 27.37 -19.69
CA ASP A 199 29.33 27.62 -18.75
C ASP A 199 28.64 26.30 -18.38
N PRO A 200 28.83 25.79 -17.14
CA PRO A 200 28.31 24.49 -16.76
C PRO A 200 26.77 24.49 -16.64
N LEU A 201 26.11 25.65 -16.57
CA LEU A 201 24.66 25.72 -16.45
C LEU A 201 23.96 25.59 -17.81
N TRP A 202 24.58 26.14 -18.86
CA TRP A 202 23.92 26.33 -20.16
C TRP A 202 24.58 25.62 -21.33
N ASN A 203 25.80 25.08 -21.19
CA ASN A 203 26.52 24.44 -22.29
C ASN A 203 25.75 23.29 -22.97
N TRP A 204 24.87 22.60 -22.25
CA TRP A 204 24.02 21.53 -22.77
C TRP A 204 23.01 22.00 -23.83
N LEU A 205 22.73 23.31 -23.91
CA LEU A 205 21.85 23.92 -24.92
C LEU A 205 22.56 24.22 -26.25
N ILE A 206 23.89 24.20 -26.28
CA ILE A 206 24.68 24.55 -27.49
C ILE A 206 24.35 23.65 -28.69
N PRO A 207 24.17 22.32 -28.56
CA PRO A 207 23.74 21.48 -29.67
C PRO A 207 22.42 21.95 -30.30
N THR A 208 21.40 22.21 -29.47
CA THR A 208 20.08 22.74 -29.88
C THR A 208 20.22 24.11 -30.54
N GLN A 209 21.07 24.98 -30.00
CA GLN A 209 21.36 26.29 -30.56
C GLN A 209 21.91 26.18 -32.00
N LEU A 210 22.80 25.23 -32.26
CA LEU A 210 23.43 25.05 -33.56
C LEU A 210 22.53 24.32 -34.58
N THR A 211 21.78 23.31 -34.15
CA THR A 211 20.96 22.48 -35.05
C THR A 211 19.58 23.08 -35.32
N GLY A 212 19.08 23.94 -34.43
CA GLY A 212 17.72 24.46 -34.49
C GLY A 212 16.63 23.42 -34.18
N GLN A 213 17.00 22.27 -33.60
CA GLN A 213 16.04 21.24 -33.19
C GLN A 213 15.53 21.51 -31.77
N SER A 214 14.24 21.30 -31.54
CA SER A 214 13.62 21.44 -30.21
C SER A 214 14.17 20.42 -29.21
N ILE A 215 14.09 20.74 -27.92
CA ILE A 215 14.56 19.85 -26.84
C ILE A 215 13.46 18.82 -26.54
N ALA A 216 13.82 17.54 -26.43
CA ALA A 216 12.88 16.53 -25.94
C ALA A 216 12.77 16.58 -24.41
N LYS A 217 11.56 16.38 -23.87
CA LYS A 217 11.33 16.39 -22.41
C LYS A 217 12.25 15.45 -21.64
N SER A 218 12.51 14.26 -22.17
CA SER A 218 13.41 13.28 -21.57
C SER A 218 14.84 13.79 -21.45
N ASP A 219 15.30 14.59 -22.40
CA ASP A 219 16.67 15.10 -22.40
C ASP A 219 16.82 16.26 -21.42
N LEU A 220 15.82 17.15 -21.33
CA LEU A 220 15.75 18.15 -20.26
C LEU A 220 15.76 17.48 -18.87
N CYS A 221 15.00 16.39 -18.68
CA CYS A 221 14.98 15.67 -17.41
C CYS A 221 16.33 15.03 -17.09
N LYS A 222 16.99 14.40 -18.08
CA LYS A 222 18.34 13.84 -17.90
C LYS A 222 19.35 14.91 -17.50
N GLU A 223 19.28 16.10 -18.11
CA GLU A 223 20.18 17.20 -17.74
C GLU A 223 19.89 17.74 -16.34
N CYS A 224 18.63 17.83 -15.91
CA CYS A 224 18.29 18.18 -14.52
C CYS A 224 18.84 17.16 -13.51
N ASN A 225 18.86 15.87 -13.87
CA ASN A 225 19.43 14.83 -13.01
C ASN A 225 20.96 14.87 -12.94
N LYS A 226 21.63 15.33 -14.01
CA LYS A 226 23.10 15.46 -14.04
C LYS A 226 23.59 16.77 -13.42
N ASN A 227 22.85 17.85 -13.63
CA ASN A 227 23.23 19.20 -13.23
C ASN A 227 22.27 19.75 -12.18
N THR A 228 22.66 19.60 -10.92
CA THR A 228 21.92 20.11 -9.77
C THR A 228 21.63 21.62 -9.85
N ASN A 229 22.56 22.41 -10.36
CA ASN A 229 22.36 23.86 -10.43
C ASN A 229 21.25 24.24 -11.42
N LEU A 230 21.07 23.45 -12.48
CA LEU A 230 19.96 23.63 -13.43
C LEU A 230 18.62 23.31 -12.75
N LEU A 231 18.55 22.23 -11.97
CA LEU A 231 17.35 21.88 -11.22
C LEU A 231 16.97 22.97 -10.22
N ILE A 232 17.92 23.44 -9.42
CA ILE A 232 17.73 24.54 -8.45
C ILE A 232 17.27 25.79 -9.18
N PHE A 233 17.94 26.15 -10.29
CA PHE A 233 17.55 27.29 -11.11
C PHE A 233 16.09 27.18 -11.54
N LEU A 234 15.63 26.03 -12.04
CA LEU A 234 14.25 25.87 -12.49
C LEU A 234 13.26 25.92 -11.31
N CYS A 235 13.60 25.32 -10.17
CA CYS A 235 12.81 25.38 -8.94
C CYS A 235 12.64 26.81 -8.40
N ASP A 236 13.67 27.66 -8.51
CA ASP A 236 13.64 29.05 -8.06
C ASP A 236 12.65 29.94 -8.85
N THR A 237 12.18 29.48 -10.01
CA THR A 237 11.28 30.25 -10.88
C THR A 237 9.97 30.61 -10.17
N VAL A 238 9.36 29.66 -9.45
CA VAL A 238 8.09 29.91 -8.75
C VAL A 238 8.28 30.86 -7.56
N PRO A 239 9.26 30.67 -6.65
CA PRO A 239 9.57 31.66 -5.61
C PRO A 239 9.85 33.07 -6.14
N ILE A 240 10.62 33.20 -7.21
CA ILE A 240 10.92 34.50 -7.85
C ILE A 240 9.64 35.14 -8.38
N LEU A 241 8.82 34.37 -9.11
CA LEU A 241 7.50 34.82 -9.59
C LEU A 241 6.64 35.34 -8.44
N LEU A 242 6.51 34.58 -7.34
CA LEU A 242 5.69 34.98 -6.21
C LEU A 242 6.21 36.26 -5.53
N LYS A 243 7.55 36.41 -5.42
CA LYS A 243 8.17 37.61 -4.88
C LYS A 243 7.86 38.84 -5.74
N LEU A 244 8.02 38.73 -7.06
CA LEU A 244 7.76 39.82 -8.00
C LEU A 244 6.27 40.14 -8.11
N ALA A 245 5.41 39.13 -8.18
CA ALA A 245 3.97 39.31 -8.21
C ALA A 245 3.45 40.02 -6.95
N ARG A 246 4.04 39.77 -5.77
CA ARG A 246 3.72 40.55 -4.54
C ARG A 246 4.19 42.01 -4.64
N LYS A 247 5.40 42.24 -5.14
CA LYS A 247 5.98 43.59 -5.30
C LYS A 247 5.13 44.45 -6.24
N TYR A 248 4.76 43.90 -7.40
CA TYR A 248 4.07 44.60 -8.48
C TYR A 248 2.55 44.35 -8.51
N LYS A 249 2.02 43.54 -7.59
CA LYS A 249 0.60 43.18 -7.46
C LYS A 249 0.01 42.54 -8.74
N TRP A 250 0.77 41.62 -9.34
CA TRP A 250 0.33 40.92 -10.56
C TRP A 250 -0.78 39.91 -10.29
N ASN A 251 -1.57 39.63 -11.34
CA ASN A 251 -2.54 38.55 -11.32
C ASN A 251 -1.83 37.19 -11.52
N LEU A 252 -1.76 36.39 -10.45
CA LEU A 252 -1.10 35.08 -10.48
C LEU A 252 -1.81 34.07 -11.38
N ALA A 253 -3.11 34.23 -11.64
CA ALA A 253 -3.85 33.34 -12.53
C ALA A 253 -3.32 33.34 -13.98
N SER A 254 -2.65 34.42 -14.41
CA SER A 254 -2.02 34.47 -15.73
C SER A 254 -0.83 33.52 -15.88
N PHE A 255 -0.26 33.01 -14.77
CA PHE A 255 0.98 32.25 -14.77
C PHE A 255 0.80 30.72 -14.71
N THR A 256 -0.38 30.20 -15.07
CA THR A 256 -0.67 28.74 -15.09
C THR A 256 0.40 27.93 -15.82
N ILE A 257 0.99 28.47 -16.90
CA ILE A 257 2.08 27.80 -17.64
C ILE A 257 3.32 27.54 -16.76
N VAL A 258 3.65 28.45 -15.85
CA VAL A 258 4.80 28.33 -14.96
C VAL A 258 4.57 27.19 -13.95
N TYR A 259 3.38 27.15 -13.34
CA TYR A 259 2.99 26.10 -12.40
C TYR A 259 2.89 24.73 -13.07
N ASN A 260 2.27 24.66 -14.25
CA ASN A 260 2.15 23.42 -15.03
C ASN A 260 3.52 22.88 -15.44
N PHE A 261 4.40 23.75 -15.94
CA PHE A 261 5.76 23.37 -16.29
C PHE A 261 6.53 22.88 -15.05
N TYR A 262 6.45 23.61 -13.93
CA TYR A 262 7.11 23.23 -12.68
C TYR A 262 6.65 21.85 -12.18
N ALA A 263 5.34 21.62 -12.03
CA ALA A 263 4.81 20.32 -11.61
C ALA A 263 5.20 19.20 -12.59
N SER A 264 4.98 19.43 -13.89
CA SER A 264 5.25 18.45 -14.95
C SER A 264 6.74 18.10 -15.04
N LEU A 265 7.63 19.08 -14.94
CA LEU A 265 9.07 18.87 -14.98
C LEU A 265 9.53 18.10 -13.75
N ILE A 266 9.26 18.58 -12.54
CA ILE A 266 9.80 17.97 -11.31
C ILE A 266 9.29 16.54 -11.15
N SER A 267 8.00 16.29 -11.39
CA SER A 267 7.48 14.91 -11.39
C SER A 267 8.16 14.04 -12.44
N SER A 268 8.44 14.57 -13.63
CA SER A 268 9.16 13.79 -14.67
C SER A 268 10.62 13.55 -14.34
N VAL A 269 11.29 14.52 -13.71
CA VAL A 269 12.68 14.36 -13.23
C VAL A 269 12.73 13.23 -12.20
N ILE A 270 11.78 13.18 -11.25
CA ILE A 270 11.65 12.10 -10.27
C ILE A 270 11.38 10.77 -10.97
N TYR A 271 10.43 10.74 -11.91
CA TYR A 271 10.05 9.54 -12.66
C TYR A 271 11.23 8.95 -13.44
N PHE A 272 11.98 9.77 -14.17
CA PHE A 272 13.13 9.33 -14.98
C PHE A 272 14.41 9.12 -14.18
N ASN A 273 14.46 9.50 -12.90
CA ASN A 273 15.64 9.31 -12.07
C ASN A 273 15.66 7.89 -11.49
N ASN A 274 16.48 7.01 -12.07
CA ASN A 274 16.64 5.64 -11.60
C ASN A 274 17.33 5.55 -10.23
N ASN A 275 18.23 6.48 -9.91
CA ASN A 275 19.06 6.46 -8.70
C ASN A 275 18.76 7.69 -7.84
N MET A 276 17.67 7.65 -7.11
CA MET A 276 17.29 8.73 -6.18
C MET A 276 18.25 8.73 -4.99
N THR A 277 18.98 9.83 -4.78
CA THR A 277 19.86 10.05 -3.63
C THR A 277 19.20 10.96 -2.59
N ASP A 278 19.58 10.81 -1.33
CA ASP A 278 19.09 11.69 -0.25
C ASP A 278 19.49 13.15 -0.48
N GLU A 279 20.66 13.40 -1.08
CA GLU A 279 21.13 14.74 -1.47
C GLU A 279 20.18 15.42 -2.47
N PHE A 280 19.72 14.67 -3.47
CA PHE A 280 18.75 15.16 -4.45
C PHE A 280 17.40 15.50 -3.78
N LEU A 281 16.92 14.64 -2.90
CA LEU A 281 15.67 14.86 -2.16
C LEU A 281 15.77 16.09 -1.24
N ASN A 282 16.89 16.25 -0.53
CA ASN A 282 17.15 17.39 0.34
C ASN A 282 17.15 18.73 -0.40
N GLN A 283 17.50 18.74 -1.69
CA GLN A 283 17.41 19.94 -2.53
C GLN A 283 15.98 20.28 -2.94
N LEU A 284 15.11 19.28 -3.12
CA LEU A 284 13.71 19.48 -3.49
C LEU A 284 12.81 19.86 -2.30
N TYR A 285 13.12 19.35 -1.10
CA TYR A 285 12.27 19.53 0.08
C TYR A 285 11.95 20.99 0.41
N PRO A 286 12.88 21.96 0.39
CA PRO A 286 12.56 23.36 0.64
C PRO A 286 11.43 23.88 -0.26
N TYR A 287 11.48 23.56 -1.56
CA TYR A 287 10.48 23.99 -2.53
C TYR A 287 9.12 23.31 -2.34
N ILE A 288 9.11 22.03 -1.95
CA ILE A 288 7.87 21.31 -1.62
C ILE A 288 7.24 21.94 -0.38
N ILE A 289 8.02 22.19 0.67
CA ILE A 289 7.53 22.77 1.93
C ILE A 289 7.06 24.22 1.73
N ASP A 290 7.74 25.00 0.90
CA ASP A 290 7.33 26.37 0.57
C ASP A 290 6.04 26.39 -0.25
N GLY A 291 5.88 25.47 -1.20
CA GLY A 291 4.63 25.31 -1.93
C GLY A 291 3.47 24.89 -1.03
N LEU A 292 3.68 23.95 -0.09
CA LEU A 292 2.68 23.58 0.91
C LEU A 292 2.27 24.73 1.84
N LYS A 293 3.17 25.69 2.12
CA LYS A 293 2.90 26.87 2.96
C LYS A 293 2.36 28.05 2.15
N SER A 294 2.34 27.96 0.82
CA SER A 294 1.93 29.05 -0.05
C SER A 294 0.44 29.34 0.10
N ASN A 295 0.05 30.59 -0.09
CA ASN A 295 -1.37 30.99 -0.18
C ASN A 295 -1.90 30.90 -1.63
N VAL A 296 -1.15 30.27 -2.54
CA VAL A 296 -1.48 30.17 -3.96
C VAL A 296 -1.81 28.73 -4.28
N ASP A 297 -3.07 28.49 -4.65
CA ASP A 297 -3.63 27.16 -4.89
C ASP A 297 -2.81 26.37 -5.92
N ASP A 298 -2.46 26.98 -7.05
CA ASP A 298 -1.67 26.32 -8.09
C ASP A 298 -0.32 25.82 -7.56
N TYR A 299 0.36 26.59 -6.70
CA TYR A 299 1.65 26.16 -6.15
C TYR A 299 1.49 25.04 -5.10
N MET A 300 0.43 25.09 -4.29
CA MET A 300 0.09 23.99 -3.38
C MET A 300 -0.22 22.69 -4.16
N LEU A 301 -0.96 22.79 -5.26
CA LEU A 301 -1.26 21.67 -6.16
C LEU A 301 0.00 21.10 -6.80
N CYS A 302 0.96 21.95 -7.23
CA CYS A 302 2.26 21.46 -7.68
C CYS A 302 2.96 20.62 -6.62
N SER A 303 2.98 21.08 -5.36
CA SER A 303 3.58 20.32 -4.25
C SER A 303 2.87 18.99 -4.02
N TYR A 304 1.53 18.94 -4.11
CA TYR A 304 0.77 17.70 -3.99
C TYR A 304 1.12 16.68 -5.07
N VAL A 305 1.21 17.12 -6.33
CA VAL A 305 1.59 16.25 -7.46
C VAL A 305 3.01 15.71 -7.29
N ILE A 306 3.96 16.56 -6.87
CA ILE A 306 5.34 16.15 -6.59
C ILE A 306 5.39 15.15 -5.42
N ILE A 307 4.62 15.37 -4.35
CA ILE A 307 4.54 14.46 -3.20
C ILE A 307 3.96 13.11 -3.61
N CYS A 308 2.89 13.09 -4.42
CA CYS A 308 2.34 11.84 -4.96
C CYS A 308 3.40 11.06 -5.73
N GLU A 309 4.17 11.71 -6.60
CA GLU A 309 5.22 11.07 -7.40
C GLU A 309 6.37 10.54 -6.52
N LEU A 310 6.77 11.29 -5.49
CA LEU A 310 7.76 10.82 -4.53
C LEU A 310 7.26 9.59 -3.76
N ALA A 311 6.00 9.62 -3.32
CA ALA A 311 5.38 8.53 -2.57
C ALA A 311 5.13 7.27 -3.42
N THR A 312 5.06 7.37 -4.74
CA THR A 312 4.95 6.18 -5.61
C THR A 312 6.32 5.62 -5.99
N LYS A 313 7.34 6.48 -6.14
CA LYS A 313 8.64 6.08 -6.69
C LYS A 313 9.69 5.73 -5.63
N VAL A 314 9.60 6.31 -4.43
CA VAL A 314 10.60 6.19 -3.37
C VAL A 314 9.97 5.66 -2.08
N ASN A 315 10.66 4.78 -1.36
CA ASN A 315 10.30 4.43 0.01
C ASN A 315 10.81 5.52 0.95
N LEU A 316 9.93 6.46 1.30
CA LEU A 316 10.24 7.55 2.20
C LEU A 316 10.28 7.04 3.65
N ASP A 317 11.06 7.70 4.50
CA ASP A 317 11.00 7.40 5.92
C ASP A 317 9.58 7.65 6.47
N SER A 318 9.14 6.75 7.35
CA SER A 318 7.79 6.79 7.94
C SER A 318 7.54 8.08 8.73
N SER A 319 8.57 8.57 9.44
CA SER A 319 8.47 9.82 10.21
C SER A 319 8.35 11.03 9.28
N PHE A 320 9.13 11.05 8.19
CA PHE A 320 9.08 12.11 7.19
C PHE A 320 7.74 12.14 6.44
N SER A 321 7.23 10.98 6.06
CA SER A 321 5.92 10.84 5.40
C SER A 321 4.79 11.34 6.30
N GLY A 322 4.83 11.00 7.60
CA GLY A 322 3.89 11.54 8.60
C GLY A 322 4.00 13.05 8.78
N LEU A 323 5.21 13.62 8.72
CA LEU A 323 5.43 15.07 8.75
C LEU A 323 4.86 15.77 7.51
N LEU A 324 5.04 15.20 6.31
CA LEU A 324 4.47 15.74 5.07
C LEU A 324 2.94 15.77 5.14
N VAL A 325 2.31 14.66 5.52
CA VAL A 325 0.85 14.58 5.70
C VAL A 325 0.39 15.61 6.72
N SER A 326 1.03 15.65 7.88
CA SER A 326 0.70 16.61 8.93
C SER A 326 0.80 18.05 8.43
N LYS A 327 1.80 18.33 7.58
CA LYS A 327 1.97 19.65 6.99
C LYS A 327 0.85 19.97 6.01
N MET A 328 0.53 19.06 5.09
CA MET A 328 -0.58 19.18 4.14
C MET A 328 -1.91 19.47 4.85
N LEU A 329 -2.24 18.69 5.87
CA LEU A 329 -3.46 18.88 6.67
C LEU A 329 -3.47 20.22 7.41
N SER A 330 -2.32 20.71 7.87
CA SER A 330 -2.24 22.00 8.59
C SER A 330 -2.43 23.22 7.68
N THR A 331 -2.06 23.12 6.39
CA THR A 331 -2.04 24.24 5.45
C THR A 331 -3.18 24.23 4.45
N VAL A 332 -3.97 23.14 4.38
CA VAL A 332 -5.10 23.00 3.46
C VAL A 332 -6.11 24.16 3.59
N ASN A 333 -6.66 24.55 2.43
CA ASN A 333 -7.74 25.52 2.30
C ASN A 333 -8.99 24.86 1.68
N ALA A 334 -10.09 25.62 1.56
CA ALA A 334 -11.36 25.07 1.10
C ALA A 334 -11.37 24.66 -0.39
N SER A 335 -10.69 25.40 -1.27
CA SER A 335 -10.73 25.15 -2.73
C SER A 335 -10.01 23.85 -3.11
N ILE A 336 -8.89 23.53 -2.44
CA ILE A 336 -8.08 22.34 -2.75
C ILE A 336 -8.24 21.20 -1.72
N CYS A 337 -9.22 21.29 -0.80
CA CYS A 337 -9.38 20.31 0.28
C CYS A 337 -9.56 18.87 -0.23
N SER A 338 -10.40 18.68 -1.25
CA SER A 338 -10.63 17.35 -1.83
C SER A 338 -9.35 16.75 -2.41
N THR A 339 -8.56 17.55 -3.12
CA THR A 339 -7.28 17.12 -3.72
C THR A 339 -6.23 16.85 -2.66
N ALA A 340 -6.13 17.69 -1.63
CA ALA A 340 -5.22 17.47 -0.51
C ALA A 340 -5.52 16.15 0.22
N LEU A 341 -6.80 15.84 0.40
CA LEU A 341 -7.24 14.59 1.01
C LEU A 341 -6.87 13.38 0.14
N LEU A 342 -7.11 13.45 -1.17
CA LEU A 342 -6.68 12.41 -2.11
C LEU A 342 -5.16 12.18 -2.04
N THR A 343 -4.36 13.25 -2.02
CA THR A 343 -2.90 13.15 -1.85
C THR A 343 -2.53 12.48 -0.54
N CYS A 344 -3.19 12.82 0.58
CA CYS A 344 -2.96 12.14 1.86
C CYS A 344 -3.29 10.64 1.79
N ILE A 345 -4.38 10.26 1.13
CA ILE A 345 -4.78 8.86 0.92
C ILE A 345 -3.73 8.13 0.09
N ILE A 346 -3.28 8.71 -1.04
CA ILE A 346 -2.24 8.13 -1.90
C ILE A 346 -0.92 7.93 -1.13
N VAL A 347 -0.54 8.89 -0.28
CA VAL A 347 0.66 8.75 0.55
C VAL A 347 0.50 7.60 1.56
N HIS A 348 -0.64 7.46 2.25
CA HIS A 348 -0.86 6.35 3.18
C HIS A 348 -1.00 5.00 2.49
N TYR A 349 -1.44 4.98 1.24
CA TYR A 349 -1.55 3.75 0.47
C TYR A 349 -0.18 3.23 0.04
N ASN A 350 0.73 4.13 -0.38
CA ASN A 350 2.05 3.73 -0.90
C ASN A 350 3.15 3.75 0.17
N GLN A 351 2.97 4.45 1.28
CA GLN A 351 3.98 4.62 2.34
C GLN A 351 3.46 4.08 3.68
N ASN A 352 4.39 3.59 4.51
CA ASN A 352 4.08 3.13 5.86
C ASN A 352 3.93 4.33 6.83
N VAL A 353 2.85 5.08 6.69
CA VAL A 353 2.53 6.21 7.58
C VAL A 353 1.71 5.70 8.76
N ASN A 354 2.32 5.67 9.93
CA ASN A 354 1.66 5.19 11.15
C ASN A 354 1.23 6.32 12.10
N GLU A 355 1.72 7.54 11.88
CA GLU A 355 1.49 8.67 12.77
C GLU A 355 1.21 9.96 12.01
N ILE A 356 0.21 10.69 12.49
CA ILE A 356 -0.10 12.07 12.09
C ILE A 356 -0.03 12.95 13.34
N SER A 357 0.47 14.17 13.18
CA SER A 357 0.54 15.15 14.27
C SER A 357 -0.87 15.47 14.82
N LYS A 358 -1.02 15.31 16.14
CA LYS A 358 -2.23 15.73 16.90
C LYS A 358 -2.63 17.18 16.60
N LYS A 359 -1.63 18.07 16.44
CA LYS A 359 -1.84 19.48 16.08
C LYS A 359 -2.52 19.62 14.72
N ALA A 360 -2.10 18.85 13.72
CA ALA A 360 -2.71 18.88 12.40
C ALA A 360 -4.17 18.41 12.44
N ALA A 361 -4.44 17.32 13.17
CA ALA A 361 -5.80 16.83 13.38
C ALA A 361 -6.71 17.87 14.07
N ARG A 362 -6.21 18.55 15.12
CA ARG A 362 -6.92 19.68 15.78
C ARG A 362 -7.21 20.84 14.83
N ILE A 363 -6.32 21.14 13.88
CA ILE A 363 -6.55 22.22 12.90
C ILE A 363 -7.69 21.86 11.95
N ILE A 364 -7.74 20.61 11.47
CA ILE A 364 -8.83 20.12 10.61
C ILE A 364 -10.16 20.18 11.33
N SER A 365 -10.24 19.69 12.58
CA SER A 365 -11.49 19.72 13.35
C SER A 365 -12.01 21.14 13.53
N LYS A 366 -11.13 22.11 13.84
CA LYS A 366 -11.46 23.54 13.97
C LYS A 366 -11.95 24.16 12.66
N LYS A 367 -11.42 23.72 11.52
CA LYS A 367 -11.74 24.26 10.20
C LYS A 367 -12.86 23.51 9.46
N GLU A 368 -13.50 22.51 10.08
CA GLU A 368 -14.50 21.64 9.43
C GLU A 368 -15.61 22.41 8.70
N LYS A 369 -16.13 23.51 9.29
CA LYS A 369 -17.18 24.32 8.63
C LYS A 369 -16.72 24.97 7.32
N GLN A 370 -15.44 25.30 7.21
CA GLN A 370 -14.86 25.94 6.02
C GLN A 370 -14.41 24.90 5.00
N LEU A 371 -13.78 23.83 5.46
CA LEU A 371 -13.18 22.81 4.61
C LEU A 371 -14.18 21.75 4.11
N LYS A 372 -15.28 21.54 4.84
CA LYS A 372 -16.20 20.42 4.60
C LYS A 372 -15.45 19.08 4.51
N PHE A 373 -14.48 18.89 5.40
CA PHE A 373 -13.52 17.80 5.31
C PHE A 373 -14.21 16.44 5.39
N ILE A 374 -15.21 16.30 6.28
CA ILE A 374 -15.98 15.06 6.42
C ILE A 374 -16.80 14.75 5.16
N GLU A 375 -17.34 15.76 4.47
CA GLU A 375 -18.09 15.55 3.22
C GLU A 375 -17.17 15.03 2.12
N HIS A 376 -15.98 15.65 1.96
CA HIS A 376 -14.97 15.18 1.01
C HIS A 376 -14.48 13.77 1.35
N LEU A 377 -14.30 13.46 2.64
CA LEU A 377 -13.86 12.15 3.09
C LEU A 377 -14.91 11.06 2.86
N ALA A 378 -16.20 11.38 3.07
CA ALA A 378 -17.29 10.48 2.71
C ALA A 378 -17.39 10.27 1.19
N GLU A 379 -17.09 11.28 0.37
CA GLU A 379 -17.08 11.14 -1.08
C GLU A 379 -15.94 10.23 -1.57
N TRP A 380 -14.73 10.42 -1.06
CA TRP A 380 -13.61 9.53 -1.39
C TRP A 380 -13.79 8.10 -0.87
N ASN A 381 -14.47 7.92 0.27
CA ASN A 381 -14.82 6.59 0.78
C ASN A 381 -15.71 5.78 -0.18
N LYS A 382 -16.46 6.43 -1.07
CA LYS A 382 -17.27 5.74 -2.10
C LYS A 382 -16.41 5.25 -3.27
N GLN A 383 -15.29 5.91 -3.53
CA GLN A 383 -14.48 5.72 -4.74
C GLN A 383 -13.23 4.87 -4.47
N THR A 384 -12.66 4.96 -3.26
CA THR A 384 -11.37 4.38 -2.90
C THR A 384 -11.36 3.89 -1.46
N ASP A 385 -10.47 2.95 -1.15
CA ASP A 385 -10.22 2.56 0.24
C ASP A 385 -9.45 3.66 0.98
N ILE A 386 -10.14 4.31 1.93
CA ILE A 386 -9.57 5.37 2.76
C ILE A 386 -9.10 4.88 4.12
N ALA A 387 -9.27 3.59 4.44
CA ALA A 387 -9.14 3.09 5.80
C ALA A 387 -7.75 3.40 6.39
N ASN A 388 -6.68 3.11 5.66
CA ASN A 388 -5.31 3.37 6.11
C ASN A 388 -5.06 4.84 6.53
N PHE A 389 -5.63 5.80 5.79
CA PHE A 389 -5.52 7.21 6.13
C PHE A 389 -6.45 7.57 7.29
N PHE A 390 -7.73 7.22 7.16
CA PHE A 390 -8.77 7.63 8.11
C PHE A 390 -8.50 7.09 9.50
N ASP A 391 -8.01 5.87 9.61
CA ASP A 391 -7.68 5.21 10.87
C ASP A 391 -6.56 5.92 11.62
N VAL A 392 -5.47 6.28 10.93
CA VAL A 392 -4.35 7.01 11.53
C VAL A 392 -4.79 8.43 11.92
N PHE A 393 -5.54 9.10 11.05
CA PHE A 393 -6.08 10.43 11.32
C PHE A 393 -7.04 10.44 12.52
N PHE A 394 -7.99 9.50 12.54
CA PHE A 394 -8.98 9.35 13.60
C PHE A 394 -8.31 9.05 14.94
N LYS A 395 -7.35 8.11 14.96
CA LYS A 395 -6.57 7.78 16.16
C LYS A 395 -5.85 9.02 16.70
N SER A 396 -5.19 9.78 15.84
CA SER A 396 -4.49 11.01 16.23
C SER A 396 -5.44 12.05 16.82
N LEU A 397 -6.59 12.29 16.18
CA LEU A 397 -7.61 13.21 16.68
C LEU A 397 -8.22 12.75 18.01
N PHE A 398 -8.50 11.46 18.13
CA PHE A 398 -9.11 10.86 19.31
C PHE A 398 -8.22 11.06 20.55
N PHE A 399 -6.94 10.72 20.46
CA PHE A 399 -6.00 10.97 21.56
C PHE A 399 -5.79 12.46 21.84
N ALA A 400 -5.74 13.30 20.81
CA ALA A 400 -5.67 14.75 20.98
C ALA A 400 -6.87 15.29 21.77
N THR A 401 -8.07 14.73 21.52
CA THR A 401 -9.30 15.15 22.20
C THR A 401 -9.31 14.74 23.67
N ILE A 402 -8.77 13.57 24.01
CA ILE A 402 -8.60 13.14 25.41
C ILE A 402 -7.69 14.11 26.15
N GLU A 403 -6.56 14.51 25.55
CA GLU A 403 -5.66 15.52 26.12
C GLU A 403 -6.38 16.85 26.36
N ASP A 404 -7.11 17.36 25.36
CA ASP A 404 -7.84 18.63 25.45
C ASP A 404 -8.87 18.63 26.60
N ILE A 405 -9.55 17.50 26.82
CA ILE A 405 -10.51 17.32 27.93
C ILE A 405 -9.80 17.33 29.28
N VAL A 406 -8.67 16.63 29.40
CA VAL A 406 -7.91 16.49 30.65
C VAL A 406 -7.23 17.81 31.03
N GLU A 407 -6.74 18.57 30.05
CA GLU A 407 -5.99 19.82 30.21
C GLU A 407 -6.87 21.08 30.20
N LYS A 408 -8.18 20.92 29.95
CA LYS A 408 -9.17 22.01 29.87
C LYS A 408 -8.95 22.99 28.70
N GLU A 409 -8.62 22.47 27.52
CA GLU A 409 -8.46 23.30 26.32
C GLU A 409 -9.81 23.68 25.69
N ALA A 410 -9.89 24.90 25.14
CA ALA A 410 -11.09 25.41 24.47
C ALA A 410 -11.52 24.61 23.22
N SER A 411 -10.65 23.74 22.70
CA SER A 411 -10.93 22.92 21.51
C SER A 411 -11.72 21.64 21.77
N GLU A 412 -11.93 21.26 23.03
CA GLU A 412 -12.55 19.97 23.38
C GLU A 412 -13.89 19.74 22.66
N LEU A 413 -14.82 20.72 22.72
CA LEU A 413 -16.18 20.56 22.21
C LEU A 413 -16.21 20.44 20.69
N VAL A 414 -15.30 21.17 20.02
CA VAL A 414 -15.18 21.15 18.56
C VAL A 414 -14.63 19.81 18.08
N CYS A 415 -13.61 19.28 18.76
CA CYS A 415 -13.02 17.98 18.43
C CYS A 415 -14.00 16.82 18.72
N VAL A 416 -14.72 16.86 19.84
CA VAL A 416 -15.77 15.86 20.18
C VAL A 416 -16.87 15.86 19.12
N ALA A 417 -17.42 17.01 18.77
CA ALA A 417 -18.47 17.11 17.75
C ALA A 417 -17.99 16.60 16.38
N PHE A 418 -16.72 16.83 16.04
CA PHE A 418 -16.11 16.31 14.82
C PHE A 418 -16.02 14.78 14.85
N ILE A 419 -15.55 14.18 15.95
CA ILE A 419 -15.46 12.73 16.13
C ILE A 419 -16.84 12.08 16.01
N GLU A 420 -17.86 12.63 16.67
CA GLU A 420 -19.23 12.12 16.57
C GLU A 420 -19.75 12.12 15.13
N LYS A 421 -19.51 13.22 14.41
CA LYS A 421 -19.90 13.33 13.00
C LYS A 421 -19.16 12.29 12.16
N CYS A 422 -17.84 12.15 12.33
CA CYS A 422 -17.05 11.12 11.65
C CYS A 422 -17.59 9.71 11.86
N LEU A 423 -17.82 9.32 13.13
CA LEU A 423 -18.35 7.99 13.50
C LEU A 423 -19.73 7.72 12.90
N SER A 424 -20.55 8.75 12.70
CA SER A 424 -21.87 8.61 12.08
C SER A 424 -21.83 8.48 10.55
N THR A 425 -20.75 8.93 9.90
CA THR A 425 -20.63 8.98 8.44
C THR A 425 -19.70 7.93 7.84
N ILE A 426 -18.64 7.53 8.56
CA ILE A 426 -17.57 6.68 8.03
C ILE A 426 -17.33 5.50 8.96
N ASN A 427 -17.20 4.31 8.37
CA ASN A 427 -16.88 3.10 9.12
C ASN A 427 -15.38 3.02 9.41
N LEU A 428 -15.02 2.84 10.68
CA LEU A 428 -13.69 2.48 11.16
C LEU A 428 -13.37 1.00 10.92
N GLN A 429 -12.08 0.68 10.81
CA GLN A 429 -11.61 -0.71 10.86
C GLN A 429 -11.82 -1.32 12.25
N VAL A 430 -12.03 -2.65 12.27
CA VAL A 430 -12.29 -3.40 13.50
C VAL A 430 -11.20 -3.19 14.56
N THR A 431 -9.92 -3.15 14.15
CA THR A 431 -8.76 -2.94 15.04
C THR A 431 -8.82 -1.60 15.75
N ASN A 432 -9.10 -0.53 15.01
CA ASN A 432 -9.20 0.83 15.54
C ASN A 432 -10.45 1.04 16.38
N THR A 433 -11.58 0.47 15.96
CA THR A 433 -12.79 0.42 16.78
C THR A 433 -12.50 -0.27 18.11
N MET A 434 -11.76 -1.38 18.09
CA MET A 434 -11.38 -2.08 19.31
C MET A 434 -10.51 -1.19 20.22
N GLU A 435 -9.47 -0.56 19.67
CA GLU A 435 -8.58 0.31 20.44
C GLU A 435 -9.35 1.51 21.04
N THR A 436 -10.21 2.14 20.24
CA THR A 436 -11.02 3.30 20.66
C THR A 436 -11.95 2.92 21.81
N ILE A 437 -12.76 1.85 21.66
CA ILE A 437 -13.67 1.40 22.73
C ILE A 437 -12.88 1.02 23.98
N ASN A 438 -11.74 0.34 23.81
CA ASN A 438 -10.90 -0.08 24.93
C ASN A 438 -10.34 1.11 25.71
N VAL A 439 -9.80 2.15 25.03
CA VAL A 439 -9.29 3.35 25.68
C VAL A 439 -10.39 4.09 26.44
N ILE A 440 -11.58 4.25 25.84
CA ILE A 440 -12.73 4.89 26.52
C ILE A 440 -13.13 4.08 27.76
N ALA A 441 -13.27 2.76 27.63
CA ALA A 441 -13.68 1.89 28.71
C ALA A 441 -12.67 1.88 29.87
N GLN A 442 -11.37 1.75 29.56
CA GLN A 442 -10.31 1.75 30.57
C GLN A 442 -10.27 3.07 31.33
N TYR A 443 -10.37 4.21 30.65
CA TYR A 443 -10.38 5.51 31.31
C TYR A 443 -11.63 5.70 32.19
N TYR A 444 -12.80 5.26 31.71
CA TYR A 444 -14.04 5.36 32.47
C TYR A 444 -13.99 4.50 33.73
N ILE A 445 -13.63 3.21 33.61
CA ILE A 445 -13.61 2.27 34.74
C ILE A 445 -12.58 2.68 35.79
N SER A 446 -11.40 3.14 35.37
CA SER A 446 -10.31 3.49 36.29
C SER A 446 -10.58 4.77 37.10
N ASN A 447 -11.40 5.69 36.57
CA ASN A 447 -11.69 6.99 37.21
C ASN A 447 -13.12 7.08 37.77
N PHE A 448 -13.90 5.99 37.68
CA PHE A 448 -15.28 5.94 38.14
C PHE A 448 -15.42 6.34 39.61
N ASP A 449 -14.55 5.81 40.47
CA ASP A 449 -14.61 6.04 41.93
C ASP A 449 -14.16 7.45 42.34
N ASN A 450 -13.24 8.06 41.58
CA ASN A 450 -12.69 9.38 41.90
C ASN A 450 -13.72 10.49 41.64
N ASN A 451 -14.56 10.34 40.61
CA ASN A 451 -15.61 11.30 40.20
C ASN A 451 -15.17 12.78 40.12
N ASP A 452 -13.90 13.03 39.81
CA ASP A 452 -13.33 14.36 39.68
C ASP A 452 -13.91 15.15 38.49
N GLU A 453 -13.74 16.47 38.48
CA GLU A 453 -14.19 17.36 37.40
C GLU A 453 -13.73 16.88 36.00
N LYS A 454 -12.50 16.34 35.91
CA LYS A 454 -11.95 15.75 34.68
C LYS A 454 -12.77 14.56 34.18
N PHE A 455 -13.17 13.68 35.11
CA PHE A 455 -14.01 12.52 34.80
C PHE A 455 -15.40 12.96 34.33
N GLN A 456 -16.02 13.95 34.98
CA GLN A 456 -17.33 14.46 34.58
C GLN A 456 -17.32 15.07 33.17
N ARG A 457 -16.26 15.80 32.81
CA ARG A 457 -16.07 16.34 31.45
C ARG A 457 -15.88 15.23 30.43
N PHE A 458 -15.01 14.26 30.72
CA PHE A 458 -14.82 13.09 29.85
C PHE A 458 -16.10 12.31 29.63
N ASN A 459 -16.84 12.04 30.72
CA ASN A 459 -18.12 11.35 30.72
C ASN A 459 -19.13 12.08 29.81
N THR A 460 -19.27 13.40 29.96
CA THR A 460 -20.18 14.19 29.14
C THR A 460 -19.75 14.21 27.66
N ALA A 461 -18.45 14.37 27.41
CA ALA A 461 -17.88 14.48 26.06
C ALA A 461 -18.03 13.19 25.23
N PHE A 462 -17.72 12.02 25.80
CA PHE A 462 -17.69 10.77 25.04
C PHE A 462 -18.98 9.95 25.13
N HIS A 463 -19.99 10.35 25.91
CA HIS A 463 -21.23 9.59 26.09
C HIS A 463 -21.89 9.24 24.75
N LYS A 464 -22.10 10.23 23.88
CA LYS A 464 -22.72 10.00 22.58
C LYS A 464 -21.81 9.21 21.64
N SER A 465 -20.50 9.42 21.69
CA SER A 465 -19.52 8.68 20.88
C SER A 465 -19.53 7.18 21.23
N ILE A 466 -19.55 6.82 22.52
CA ILE A 466 -19.63 5.41 22.93
C ILE A 466 -20.98 4.78 22.58
N THR A 467 -22.08 5.55 22.63
CA THR A 467 -23.39 5.06 22.19
C THR A 467 -23.40 4.78 20.69
N ILE A 468 -22.83 5.67 19.88
CA ILE A 468 -22.65 5.43 18.44
C ILE A 468 -21.81 4.17 18.21
N LEU A 469 -20.65 4.04 18.86
CA LEU A 469 -19.77 2.87 18.73
C LEU A 469 -20.46 1.56 19.13
N SER A 470 -21.21 1.55 20.23
CA SER A 470 -21.94 0.36 20.68
C SER A 470 -23.06 -0.04 19.73
N SER A 471 -23.69 0.93 19.08
CA SER A 471 -24.80 0.69 18.15
C SER A 471 -24.32 0.24 16.77
N ILE A 472 -23.26 0.85 16.24
CA ILE A 472 -22.69 0.54 14.91
C ILE A 472 -21.85 -0.74 14.97
N TYR A 473 -21.11 -0.98 16.07
CA TYR A 473 -20.18 -2.10 16.21
C TYR A 473 -20.48 -3.00 17.42
N PRO A 474 -21.67 -3.62 17.50
CA PRO A 474 -22.10 -4.38 18.68
C PRO A 474 -21.18 -5.58 18.98
N ILE A 475 -20.74 -6.31 17.94
CA ILE A 475 -19.87 -7.49 18.10
C ILE A 475 -18.51 -7.08 18.70
N THR A 476 -17.93 -6.01 18.17
CA THR A 476 -16.63 -5.48 18.60
C THR A 476 -16.71 -4.95 20.03
N PHE A 477 -17.82 -4.27 20.36
CA PHE A 477 -18.11 -3.82 21.72
C PHE A 477 -18.21 -5.00 22.70
N ASP A 478 -18.98 -6.04 22.37
CA ASP A 478 -19.14 -7.24 23.20
C ASP A 478 -17.81 -7.98 23.43
N MET A 479 -16.97 -8.09 22.40
CA MET A 479 -15.63 -8.69 22.52
C MET A 479 -14.76 -7.95 23.53
N ILE A 480 -14.83 -6.61 23.58
CA ILE A 480 -14.06 -5.80 24.52
C ILE A 480 -14.63 -5.91 25.92
N VAL A 481 -15.94 -5.84 26.07
CA VAL A 481 -16.59 -6.02 27.37
C VAL A 481 -16.18 -7.36 27.98
N ASN A 482 -16.21 -8.45 27.20
CA ASN A 482 -15.77 -9.78 27.65
C ASN A 482 -14.28 -9.80 28.03
N ARG A 483 -13.41 -9.15 27.25
CA ARG A 483 -11.97 -9.05 27.56
C ARG A 483 -11.73 -8.25 28.84
N LEU A 484 -12.44 -7.14 29.04
CA LEU A 484 -12.29 -6.29 30.21
C LEU A 484 -12.87 -6.92 31.47
N GLN A 485 -13.94 -7.72 31.35
CA GLN A 485 -14.50 -8.51 32.46
C GLN A 485 -13.50 -9.53 33.00
N GLN A 486 -12.62 -10.06 32.16
CA GLN A 486 -11.56 -10.98 32.59
C GLN A 486 -10.39 -10.24 33.28
N SER A 487 -10.18 -8.95 32.97
CA SER A 487 -9.01 -8.21 33.43
C SER A 487 -9.27 -7.30 34.64
N TYR A 488 -10.49 -6.76 34.80
CA TYR A 488 -10.80 -5.77 35.84
C TYR A 488 -11.54 -6.39 37.03
N LYS A 489 -11.09 -6.04 38.25
CA LYS A 489 -11.74 -6.41 39.51
C LYS A 489 -12.89 -5.48 39.92
N ASN A 490 -12.96 -4.26 39.37
CA ASN A 490 -14.01 -3.29 39.70
C ASN A 490 -15.31 -3.60 38.93
N VAL A 491 -16.16 -4.42 39.56
CA VAL A 491 -17.45 -4.86 39.01
C VAL A 491 -18.44 -3.71 38.89
N GLU A 492 -18.45 -2.77 39.83
CA GLU A 492 -19.37 -1.63 39.85
C GLU A 492 -19.05 -0.62 38.73
N GLY A 493 -17.78 -0.27 38.55
CA GLY A 493 -17.34 0.60 37.46
C GLY A 493 -17.64 0.00 36.08
N MET A 494 -17.50 -1.33 35.94
CA MET A 494 -17.88 -2.05 34.72
C MET A 494 -19.39 -1.98 34.46
N GLN A 495 -20.22 -2.24 35.47
CA GLN A 495 -21.69 -2.14 35.33
C GLN A 495 -22.14 -0.72 35.00
N SER A 496 -21.49 0.30 35.59
CA SER A 496 -21.75 1.69 35.26
C SER A 496 -21.34 2.04 33.83
N PHE A 497 -20.16 1.63 33.37
CA PHE A 497 -19.70 1.83 32.00
C PHE A 497 -20.68 1.23 30.98
N LEU A 498 -21.17 0.03 31.28
CA LEU A 498 -22.16 -0.69 30.50
C LEU A 498 -23.48 0.10 30.42
N ARG A 499 -24.01 0.59 31.54
CA ARG A 499 -25.20 1.47 31.53
C ARG A 499 -24.94 2.76 30.75
N TRP A 500 -23.75 3.34 30.91
CA TRP A 500 -23.34 4.59 30.28
C TRP A 500 -23.17 4.48 28.78
N SER A 501 -22.72 3.33 28.25
CA SER A 501 -22.54 3.16 26.81
C SER A 501 -23.89 3.14 26.06
N GLY A 502 -25.01 2.91 26.76
CA GLY A 502 -26.31 2.76 26.14
C GLY A 502 -26.40 1.51 25.27
N ALA A 503 -25.39 0.61 25.34
CA ALA A 503 -25.54 -0.72 24.83
C ALA A 503 -26.78 -1.30 25.51
N ASN A 504 -27.69 -1.92 24.75
CA ASN A 504 -28.60 -2.87 25.34
C ASN A 504 -27.71 -4.03 25.79
N ILE A 505 -27.05 -3.89 26.94
CA ILE A 505 -26.59 -5.05 27.67
C ILE A 505 -27.86 -5.83 27.87
N LEU A 506 -27.94 -6.92 27.14
CA LEU A 506 -28.76 -8.06 27.50
C LEU A 506 -28.32 -8.40 28.92
N GLN A 507 -28.97 -7.76 29.89
CA GLN A 507 -28.84 -8.06 31.30
C GLN A 507 -29.46 -9.43 31.44
N TYR A 508 -28.70 -10.46 31.10
CA TYR A 508 -29.07 -11.85 31.27
C TYR A 508 -29.00 -12.19 32.76
N ASN A 509 -29.81 -11.53 33.57
CA ASN A 509 -29.84 -11.72 35.01
C ASN A 509 -31.02 -12.61 35.43
N THR A 510 -31.98 -12.87 34.54
CA THR A 510 -33.11 -13.79 34.79
C THR A 510 -33.21 -14.86 33.69
N SER A 511 -33.64 -16.07 34.07
CA SER A 511 -33.87 -17.19 33.13
C SER A 511 -34.84 -16.78 32.01
N LYS A 512 -35.89 -16.03 32.33
CA LYS A 512 -36.87 -15.50 31.37
C LYS A 512 -36.27 -14.61 30.28
N GLN A 513 -35.37 -13.69 30.62
CA GLN A 513 -34.71 -12.80 29.65
C GLN A 513 -33.72 -13.55 28.76
N LEU A 514 -33.05 -14.58 29.30
CA LEU A 514 -32.22 -15.48 28.52
C LEU A 514 -33.06 -16.23 27.48
N ILE A 515 -34.23 -16.76 27.87
CA ILE A 515 -35.15 -17.47 26.97
C ILE A 515 -35.64 -16.56 25.84
N GLU A 516 -36.05 -15.33 26.15
CA GLU A 516 -36.45 -14.34 25.14
C GLU A 516 -35.30 -14.02 24.17
N SER A 517 -34.07 -13.91 24.66
CA SER A 517 -32.88 -13.61 23.87
C SER A 517 -32.46 -14.75 22.94
N VAL A 518 -32.72 -16.00 23.35
CA VAL A 518 -32.53 -17.19 22.51
C VAL A 518 -33.53 -17.23 21.34
N CYS A 519 -34.65 -16.52 21.44
CA CYS A 519 -35.64 -16.34 20.38
C CYS A 519 -35.46 -15.04 19.57
N HIS A 520 -34.38 -14.29 19.78
CA HIS A 520 -34.14 -13.01 19.11
C HIS A 520 -33.95 -13.15 17.59
N THR A 521 -34.33 -12.13 16.81
CA THR A 521 -34.25 -12.14 15.33
C THR A 521 -32.82 -12.23 14.78
N LYS A 522 -31.85 -11.63 15.46
CA LYS A 522 -30.42 -11.65 15.08
C LYS A 522 -29.69 -12.92 15.58
N PRO A 523 -28.99 -13.69 14.70
CA PRO A 523 -28.31 -14.95 15.07
C PRO A 523 -27.21 -14.85 16.13
N ILE A 524 -26.45 -13.75 16.15
CA ILE A 524 -25.32 -13.57 17.08
C ILE A 524 -25.82 -13.39 18.52
N VAL A 525 -26.97 -12.74 18.68
CA VAL A 525 -27.63 -12.60 20.00
C VAL A 525 -28.05 -13.96 20.53
N ARG A 526 -28.58 -14.83 19.66
CA ARG A 526 -28.92 -16.21 20.01
C ARG A 526 -27.68 -17.02 20.43
N GLU A 527 -26.57 -16.88 19.70
CA GLU A 527 -25.29 -17.54 20.02
C GLU A 527 -24.75 -17.16 21.41
N LEU A 528 -24.74 -15.86 21.72
CA LEU A 528 -24.28 -15.34 23.01
C LEU A 528 -25.20 -15.76 24.17
N ALA A 529 -26.52 -15.72 23.96
CA ALA A 529 -27.49 -16.16 24.94
C ALA A 529 -27.34 -17.66 25.24
N LEU A 530 -27.20 -18.50 24.20
CA LEU A 530 -26.93 -19.94 24.35
C LEU A 530 -25.61 -20.20 25.08
N GLY A 531 -24.55 -19.47 24.75
CA GLY A 531 -23.27 -19.58 25.45
C GLY A 531 -23.37 -19.29 26.95
N LYS A 532 -24.17 -18.29 27.33
CA LYS A 532 -24.40 -17.96 28.74
C LYS A 532 -25.31 -18.98 29.44
N MET A 533 -26.35 -19.49 28.78
CA MET A 533 -27.18 -20.57 29.33
C MET A 533 -26.34 -21.83 29.61
N ILE A 534 -25.50 -22.26 28.67
CA ILE A 534 -24.64 -23.44 28.84
C ILE A 534 -23.65 -23.24 30.00
N ASN A 535 -23.03 -22.07 30.11
CA ASN A 535 -22.12 -21.78 31.23
C ASN A 535 -22.84 -21.72 32.59
N LEU A 536 -24.10 -21.27 32.64
CA LEU A 536 -24.90 -21.29 33.88
C LEU A 536 -25.24 -22.71 34.30
N LEU A 537 -25.53 -23.61 33.35
CA LEU A 537 -25.74 -25.03 33.63
C LEU A 537 -24.45 -25.76 34.05
N GLU A 538 -23.28 -25.25 33.67
CA GLU A 538 -21.97 -25.79 34.10
C GLU A 538 -21.59 -25.37 35.54
N GLN A 539 -22.12 -24.26 36.04
CA GLN A 539 -21.88 -23.82 37.42
C GLN A 539 -22.86 -24.61 38.32
N ASN A 540 -22.32 -25.51 39.15
CA ASN A 540 -23.03 -26.48 40.02
C ASN A 540 -23.98 -25.87 41.09
N GLU A 541 -24.50 -24.66 40.89
CA GLU A 541 -25.49 -23.97 41.74
C GLU A 541 -26.86 -23.86 41.04
N THR A 542 -27.24 -24.84 40.21
CA THR A 542 -28.53 -24.82 39.50
C THR A 542 -29.49 -25.85 40.11
N SER A 543 -30.71 -25.42 40.45
CA SER A 543 -31.79 -26.31 40.87
C SER A 543 -32.30 -27.14 39.70
N GLU A 544 -32.77 -28.37 39.92
CA GLU A 544 -33.37 -29.23 38.87
C GLU A 544 -34.44 -28.51 38.04
N SER A 545 -35.18 -27.57 38.65
CA SER A 545 -36.16 -26.73 37.97
C SER A 545 -35.55 -25.79 36.92
N MET A 546 -34.38 -25.20 37.20
CA MET A 546 -33.70 -24.26 36.31
C MET A 546 -33.04 -24.99 35.13
N VAL A 547 -32.60 -26.23 35.35
CA VAL A 547 -32.09 -27.11 34.29
C VAL A 547 -33.21 -27.39 33.29
N GLN A 548 -34.40 -27.79 33.76
CA GLN A 548 -35.55 -28.06 32.88
C GLN A 548 -36.03 -26.80 32.12
N GLU A 549 -36.01 -25.62 32.76
CA GLU A 549 -36.38 -24.35 32.12
C GLU A 549 -35.44 -23.93 30.97
N LEU A 550 -34.13 -24.16 31.12
CA LEU A 550 -33.12 -23.77 30.13
C LEU A 550 -32.82 -24.86 29.10
N GLU A 551 -33.11 -26.13 29.43
CA GLU A 551 -32.91 -27.29 28.56
C GLU A 551 -33.75 -27.20 27.27
N ILE A 552 -35.04 -26.89 27.39
CA ILE A 552 -35.97 -26.86 26.24
C ILE A 552 -35.53 -25.81 25.20
N PRO A 553 -35.29 -24.53 25.56
CA PRO A 553 -34.79 -23.52 24.62
C PRO A 553 -33.49 -23.92 23.93
N ILE A 554 -32.55 -24.58 24.63
CA ILE A 554 -31.28 -25.04 24.04
C ILE A 554 -31.55 -26.13 23.00
N LEU A 555 -32.39 -27.12 23.32
CA LEU A 555 -32.71 -28.25 22.43
C LEU A 555 -33.47 -27.80 21.17
N GLU A 556 -34.31 -26.78 21.26
CA GLU A 556 -35.01 -26.21 20.10
C GLU A 556 -34.05 -25.55 19.10
N LYS A 557 -32.96 -24.91 19.58
CA LYS A 557 -32.01 -24.20 18.72
C LYS A 557 -31.04 -25.08 17.94
N PHE A 558 -31.09 -26.39 18.13
CA PHE A 558 -30.48 -27.30 17.16
C PHE A 558 -31.11 -27.09 15.77
N HIS A 559 -32.39 -26.77 15.68
CA HIS A 559 -33.08 -26.51 14.40
C HIS A 559 -33.17 -25.02 14.07
N ASP A 560 -32.21 -24.21 14.51
CA ASP A 560 -32.22 -22.77 14.25
C ASP A 560 -32.05 -22.44 12.75
N GLU A 561 -32.77 -21.42 12.27
CA GLU A 561 -32.69 -20.95 10.87
C GLU A 561 -31.27 -20.52 10.45
N SER A 562 -30.42 -20.12 11.41
CA SER A 562 -29.04 -19.71 11.14
C SER A 562 -28.05 -20.84 11.36
N SER A 563 -27.34 -21.24 10.29
CA SER A 563 -26.30 -22.26 10.39
C SER A 563 -25.12 -21.87 11.29
N LYS A 564 -24.96 -20.58 11.64
CA LYS A 564 -23.97 -20.12 12.61
C LYS A 564 -24.31 -20.57 14.03
N VAL A 565 -25.57 -20.46 14.44
CA VAL A 565 -26.09 -20.87 15.75
C VAL A 565 -25.98 -22.38 15.91
N VAL A 566 -26.39 -23.13 14.88
CA VAL A 566 -26.26 -24.59 14.84
C VAL A 566 -24.80 -25.03 14.97
N LYS A 567 -23.88 -24.40 14.24
CA LYS A 567 -22.43 -24.70 14.34
C LYS A 567 -21.84 -24.38 15.71
N PHE A 568 -22.36 -23.36 16.40
CA PHE A 568 -21.96 -23.05 17.77
C PHE A 568 -22.40 -24.14 18.75
N LEU A 569 -23.66 -24.58 18.68
CA LEU A 569 -24.16 -25.69 19.50
C LEU A 569 -23.39 -26.99 19.24
N LEU A 570 -23.14 -27.34 17.98
CA LEU A 570 -22.32 -28.52 17.62
C LEU A 570 -20.87 -28.44 18.14
N LYS A 571 -20.30 -27.25 18.36
CA LYS A 571 -18.99 -27.10 19.02
C LYS A 571 -19.06 -27.35 20.53
N LYS A 572 -20.23 -27.16 21.13
CA LYS A 572 -20.48 -27.31 22.56
C LYS A 572 -21.18 -28.62 22.91
N CYS A 573 -21.52 -29.47 21.93
CA CYS A 573 -22.19 -30.76 22.13
C CYS A 573 -21.51 -31.64 23.19
N ASP A 574 -20.18 -31.76 23.19
CA ASP A 574 -19.46 -32.54 24.21
C ASP A 574 -19.78 -32.09 25.64
N LYS A 575 -19.95 -30.77 25.87
CA LYS A 575 -20.34 -30.20 27.16
C LYS A 575 -21.83 -30.43 27.44
N LEU A 576 -22.67 -30.37 26.40
CA LEU A 576 -24.10 -30.64 26.55
C LEU A 576 -24.37 -32.10 26.96
N PHE A 577 -23.62 -33.08 26.43
CA PHE A 577 -23.72 -34.49 26.83
C PHE A 577 -23.39 -34.73 28.31
N SER A 578 -22.60 -33.86 28.96
CA SER A 578 -22.36 -33.92 30.40
C SER A 578 -23.45 -33.28 31.28
N ILE A 579 -24.38 -32.54 30.68
CA ILE A 579 -25.35 -31.69 31.40
C ILE A 579 -26.80 -32.14 31.15
N ILE A 580 -27.13 -32.48 29.90
CA ILE A 580 -28.47 -32.87 29.44
C ILE A 580 -28.47 -34.37 29.11
N SER A 581 -29.60 -35.04 29.29
CA SER A 581 -29.70 -36.48 29.04
C SER A 581 -29.30 -36.83 27.58
N PRO A 582 -28.38 -37.79 27.37
CA PRO A 582 -27.85 -38.12 26.04
C PRO A 582 -28.91 -38.48 24.99
N GLU A 583 -29.98 -39.15 25.42
CA GLU A 583 -31.13 -39.52 24.57
C GLU A 583 -31.78 -38.31 23.88
N LYS A 584 -31.96 -37.20 24.61
CA LYS A 584 -32.60 -35.99 24.07
C LYS A 584 -31.70 -35.29 23.06
N ILE A 585 -30.39 -35.25 23.30
CA ILE A 585 -29.43 -34.66 22.36
C ILE A 585 -29.33 -35.51 21.09
N ASN A 586 -29.26 -36.84 21.23
CA ASN A 586 -29.19 -37.77 20.11
C ASN A 586 -30.43 -37.67 19.21
N SER A 587 -31.63 -37.54 19.80
CA SER A 587 -32.86 -37.31 19.04
C SER A 587 -32.81 -36.02 18.20
N LYS A 588 -32.23 -34.94 18.73
CA LYS A 588 -32.11 -33.65 18.03
C LYS A 588 -31.02 -33.68 16.96
N LEU A 589 -29.89 -34.33 17.20
CA LEU A 589 -28.84 -34.54 16.19
C LEU A 589 -29.34 -35.39 15.02
N TYR A 590 -30.16 -36.40 15.31
CA TYR A 590 -30.82 -37.22 14.29
C TYR A 590 -31.79 -36.41 13.43
N GLN A 591 -32.69 -35.63 14.04
CA GLN A 591 -33.62 -34.75 13.33
C GLN A 591 -32.89 -33.74 12.44
N LEU A 592 -31.81 -33.16 12.93
CA LEU A 592 -30.99 -32.17 12.23
C LEU A 592 -30.25 -32.76 11.02
N MET A 593 -29.86 -34.03 11.09
CA MET A 593 -29.21 -34.73 10.00
C MET A 593 -30.18 -35.04 8.84
N ASN A 594 -31.45 -35.30 9.15
CA ASN A 594 -32.50 -35.51 8.15
C ASN A 594 -33.02 -34.18 7.55
N HIS A 595 -32.94 -33.08 8.32
CA HIS A 595 -33.38 -31.75 7.89
C HIS A 595 -32.29 -30.69 8.15
N LEU A 596 -31.24 -30.72 7.31
CA LEU A 596 -30.18 -29.71 7.37
C LEU A 596 -30.73 -28.33 6.91
N PRO A 597 -30.41 -27.23 7.62
CA PRO A 597 -30.86 -25.89 7.23
C PRO A 597 -30.42 -25.53 5.80
N ASP A 598 -31.21 -24.70 5.12
CA ASP A 598 -30.98 -24.31 3.72
C ASP A 598 -29.73 -23.44 3.55
N GLU A 599 -28.58 -24.10 3.47
CA GLU A 599 -27.32 -23.47 3.06
C GLU A 599 -27.22 -23.45 1.53
N ALA A 600 -26.93 -22.28 0.96
CA ALA A 600 -26.81 -22.04 -0.49
C ALA A 600 -25.70 -22.85 -1.21
N ASN A 601 -24.95 -23.73 -0.52
CA ASN A 601 -23.77 -24.39 -1.06
C ASN A 601 -23.63 -25.84 -0.58
N SER A 602 -23.50 -26.80 -1.51
CA SER A 602 -23.47 -28.25 -1.25
C SER A 602 -22.30 -28.70 -0.36
N SER A 603 -21.15 -28.03 -0.49
CA SER A 603 -19.96 -28.29 0.32
C SER A 603 -20.13 -27.93 1.81
N LYS A 604 -20.94 -26.92 2.13
CA LYS A 604 -21.18 -26.49 3.52
C LYS A 604 -22.18 -27.41 4.23
N LYS A 605 -23.25 -27.83 3.52
CA LYS A 605 -24.20 -28.85 3.99
C LYS A 605 -23.45 -30.15 4.34
N ARG A 606 -22.52 -30.57 3.49
CA ARG A 606 -21.68 -31.74 3.71
C ARG A 606 -20.75 -31.62 4.91
N ASN A 607 -20.08 -30.48 5.10
CA ASN A 607 -19.24 -30.25 6.28
C ASN A 607 -20.05 -30.29 7.60
N LEU A 608 -21.28 -29.77 7.58
CA LEU A 608 -22.17 -29.82 8.74
C LEU A 608 -22.58 -31.28 9.06
N ARG A 609 -22.95 -32.04 8.02
CA ARG A 609 -23.26 -33.48 8.11
C ARG A 609 -22.10 -34.29 8.68
N ASN A 610 -20.89 -34.09 8.18
CA ASN A 610 -19.69 -34.79 8.66
C ASN A 610 -19.43 -34.50 10.14
N ARG A 611 -19.65 -33.25 10.58
CA ARG A 611 -19.47 -32.86 11.98
C ARG A 611 -20.48 -33.50 12.92
N ILE A 612 -21.73 -33.65 12.49
CA ILE A 612 -22.78 -34.35 13.26
C ILE A 612 -22.41 -35.83 13.40
N GLY A 613 -21.99 -36.48 12.31
CA GLY A 613 -21.58 -37.89 12.35
C GLY A 613 -20.36 -38.14 13.23
N VAL A 614 -19.37 -37.22 13.27
CA VAL A 614 -18.24 -37.32 14.21
C VAL A 614 -18.72 -37.24 15.68
N ILE A 615 -19.70 -36.38 15.99
CA ILE A 615 -20.25 -36.27 17.35
C ILE A 615 -21.01 -37.55 17.73
N LEU A 616 -21.82 -38.08 16.81
CA LEU A 616 -22.55 -39.34 17.03
C LEU A 616 -21.61 -40.55 17.17
N ALA A 617 -20.52 -40.58 16.41
CA ALA A 617 -19.48 -41.62 16.56
C ALA A 617 -18.80 -41.53 17.94
N LYS A 618 -18.56 -40.31 18.42
CA LYS A 618 -17.94 -40.05 19.73
C LYS A 618 -18.80 -40.44 20.91
N HIS A 619 -20.12 -40.28 20.83
CA HIS A 619 -21.06 -40.63 21.90
C HIS A 619 -21.92 -41.85 21.52
N PHE A 620 -21.35 -42.78 20.75
CA PHE A 620 -22.08 -43.90 20.14
C PHE A 620 -22.71 -44.84 21.17
N LEU A 621 -22.05 -45.02 22.33
CA LEU A 621 -22.56 -45.79 23.47
C LEU A 621 -23.91 -45.29 24.01
N HIS A 622 -24.26 -44.03 23.74
CA HIS A 622 -25.50 -43.40 24.18
C HIS A 622 -26.56 -43.33 23.07
N VAL A 623 -26.28 -43.90 21.89
CA VAL A 623 -27.23 -43.99 20.77
C VAL A 623 -28.16 -45.17 21.00
N GLU A 624 -29.48 -44.94 20.87
CA GLU A 624 -30.47 -46.01 21.00
C GLU A 624 -30.22 -47.14 19.98
N ASP A 625 -30.36 -48.40 20.39
CA ASP A 625 -30.09 -49.57 19.55
C ASP A 625 -30.84 -49.55 18.21
N LYS A 626 -32.07 -49.02 18.21
CA LYS A 626 -32.89 -48.86 17.00
C LYS A 626 -32.29 -47.89 15.98
N MET A 627 -31.44 -46.95 16.41
CA MET A 627 -30.79 -45.96 15.58
C MET A 627 -29.35 -46.31 15.21
N LYS A 628 -28.72 -47.28 15.90
CA LYS A 628 -27.32 -47.67 15.68
C LYS A 628 -27.03 -48.05 14.23
N ASN A 629 -27.86 -48.90 13.61
CA ASN A 629 -27.65 -49.33 12.21
C ASN A 629 -27.64 -48.17 11.21
N MET A 630 -28.56 -47.21 11.36
CA MET A 630 -28.62 -46.01 10.51
C MET A 630 -27.44 -45.07 10.75
N VAL A 631 -27.08 -44.84 12.02
CA VAL A 631 -25.92 -44.01 12.39
C VAL A 631 -24.62 -44.63 11.88
N THR A 632 -24.48 -45.95 11.95
CA THR A 632 -23.36 -46.72 11.39
C THR A 632 -23.23 -46.52 9.88
N LEU A 633 -24.32 -46.67 9.12
CA LEU A 633 -24.32 -46.44 7.67
C LEU A 633 -23.91 -45.00 7.31
N TRP A 634 -24.31 -44.01 8.11
CA TRP A 634 -23.91 -42.61 7.90
C TRP A 634 -22.47 -42.32 8.27
N ILE A 635 -21.96 -42.89 9.36
CA ILE A 635 -20.54 -42.80 9.73
C ILE A 635 -19.69 -43.38 8.61
N PHE A 636 -20.12 -44.51 8.03
CA PHE A 636 -19.50 -45.11 6.85
C PHE A 636 -19.56 -44.17 5.65
N GLU A 637 -20.72 -43.60 5.31
CA GLU A 637 -20.85 -42.63 4.23
C GLU A 637 -19.88 -41.44 4.40
N ILE A 638 -19.68 -40.96 5.63
CA ILE A 638 -18.71 -39.90 5.94
C ILE A 638 -17.27 -40.36 5.73
N MET A 639 -16.93 -41.59 6.14
CA MET A 639 -15.61 -42.17 5.92
C MET A 639 -15.30 -42.41 4.43
N PHE A 640 -16.31 -42.69 3.61
CA PHE A 640 -16.14 -43.03 2.20
C PHE A 640 -16.28 -41.85 1.22
N ASN A 641 -17.14 -40.86 1.50
CA ASN A 641 -17.37 -39.76 0.56
C ASN A 641 -16.34 -38.62 0.66
N ASP A 642 -15.60 -38.46 1.78
CA ASP A 642 -14.58 -37.41 2.00
C ASP A 642 -13.28 -37.57 1.18
N GLY A 643 -13.42 -37.48 -0.15
CA GLY A 643 -12.30 -37.38 -1.08
C GLY A 643 -11.35 -36.23 -0.76
N ALA A 644 -10.05 -36.54 -0.68
CA ALA A 644 -8.88 -35.63 -0.66
C ALA A 644 -8.84 -34.48 0.38
N GLY A 645 -9.83 -34.36 1.28
CA GLY A 645 -9.98 -33.22 2.18
C GLY A 645 -10.13 -33.60 3.64
N LYS A 646 -8.99 -33.91 4.29
CA LYS A 646 -8.77 -34.03 5.75
C LYS A 646 -9.14 -35.39 6.38
N GLY A 647 -8.15 -36.29 6.51
CA GLY A 647 -8.18 -37.46 7.39
C GLY A 647 -8.39 -37.19 8.89
N LYS A 648 -8.74 -35.95 9.27
CA LYS A 648 -9.04 -35.53 10.64
C LYS A 648 -10.39 -36.07 11.14
N HIS A 649 -11.44 -36.05 10.32
CA HIS A 649 -12.75 -36.60 10.73
C HIS A 649 -12.68 -38.12 10.85
N VAL A 650 -12.03 -38.79 9.89
CA VAL A 650 -11.79 -40.25 9.92
C VAL A 650 -10.95 -40.64 11.14
N ALA A 651 -9.85 -39.93 11.43
CA ALA A 651 -9.07 -40.17 12.64
C ALA A 651 -9.86 -39.92 13.94
N GLN A 652 -10.79 -38.96 13.96
CA GLN A 652 -11.66 -38.71 15.10
C GLN A 652 -12.69 -39.83 15.31
N ILE A 653 -13.24 -40.37 14.22
CA ILE A 653 -14.15 -41.53 14.24
C ILE A 653 -13.41 -42.79 14.66
N LEU A 654 -12.20 -43.04 14.17
CA LEU A 654 -11.42 -44.23 14.55
C LEU A 654 -10.98 -44.25 16.02
N ASN A 655 -10.93 -43.08 16.67
CA ASN A 655 -10.62 -42.94 18.09
C ASN A 655 -11.87 -42.69 18.95
N SER A 656 -13.04 -43.06 18.45
CA SER A 656 -14.33 -42.80 19.08
C SER A 656 -14.97 -44.05 19.69
N ASP A 657 -15.98 -43.84 20.53
CA ASP A 657 -16.76 -44.91 21.16
C ASP A 657 -17.33 -45.90 20.14
N PHE A 658 -17.73 -45.43 18.95
CA PHE A 658 -18.16 -46.26 17.82
C PHE A 658 -17.18 -47.40 17.50
N THR A 659 -15.87 -47.12 17.46
CA THR A 659 -14.86 -48.14 17.17
C THR A 659 -14.68 -49.12 18.33
N SER A 660 -14.90 -48.66 19.57
CA SER A 660 -14.85 -49.52 20.76
C SER A 660 -16.06 -50.46 20.88
N GLU A 661 -17.21 -50.08 20.30
CA GLU A 661 -18.45 -50.88 20.30
C GLU A 661 -18.49 -51.86 19.11
N LEU A 662 -18.00 -51.42 17.93
CA LEU A 662 -17.79 -52.30 16.77
C LEU A 662 -16.81 -53.46 17.05
N SER A 663 -15.95 -53.29 18.05
CA SER A 663 -14.99 -54.31 18.50
C SER A 663 -15.52 -55.22 19.61
N ARG A 664 -16.78 -55.02 20.07
CA ARG A 664 -17.41 -55.77 21.17
C ARG A 664 -18.65 -56.60 20.76
N GLU A 665 -19.31 -56.34 19.63
CA GLU A 665 -20.56 -57.03 19.25
C GLU A 665 -20.42 -58.01 18.07
N GLN A 666 -21.25 -59.06 18.11
CA GLN A 666 -21.50 -60.08 17.08
C GLN A 666 -21.92 -59.46 15.72
N PRO A 667 -21.81 -60.20 14.59
CA PRO A 667 -21.93 -59.63 13.24
C PRO A 667 -23.24 -58.86 13.03
N LEU A 668 -23.10 -57.63 12.52
CA LEU A 668 -24.21 -56.84 11.98
C LEU A 668 -24.95 -57.66 10.91
N GLU A 669 -26.23 -57.97 11.14
CA GLU A 669 -27.11 -58.56 10.13
C GLU A 669 -27.40 -57.52 9.02
N VAL A 670 -26.51 -57.44 8.03
CA VAL A 670 -26.68 -56.60 6.84
C VAL A 670 -27.30 -57.44 5.73
N ASN A 671 -28.41 -56.96 5.17
CA ASN A 671 -29.17 -57.64 4.12
C ASN A 671 -28.37 -57.62 2.79
N CYS A 672 -27.90 -58.78 2.32
CA CYS A 672 -26.86 -58.93 1.28
C CYS A 672 -27.21 -58.42 -0.15
N SER A 673 -28.47 -58.08 -0.44
CA SER A 673 -28.91 -57.73 -1.80
C SER A 673 -28.51 -56.32 -2.23
N GLU A 674 -28.52 -55.34 -1.30
CA GLU A 674 -28.12 -53.95 -1.60
C GLU A 674 -26.60 -53.81 -1.77
N MET A 675 -25.82 -54.61 -1.03
CA MET A 675 -24.35 -54.65 -1.08
C MET A 675 -23.80 -55.06 -2.45
N ASN A 676 -24.45 -56.00 -3.15
CA ASN A 676 -24.02 -56.45 -4.48
C ASN A 676 -24.17 -55.38 -5.57
N SER A 677 -25.16 -54.49 -5.45
CA SER A 677 -25.36 -53.39 -6.40
C SER A 677 -24.29 -52.29 -6.24
N LEU A 678 -23.94 -51.98 -4.99
CA LEU A 678 -22.86 -51.06 -4.64
C LEU A 678 -21.50 -51.61 -5.07
N TRP A 679 -21.29 -52.93 -4.95
CA TRP A 679 -20.07 -53.63 -5.40
C TRP A 679 -19.82 -53.50 -6.91
N GLN A 680 -20.87 -53.65 -7.74
CA GLN A 680 -20.74 -53.54 -9.20
C GLN A 680 -20.48 -52.10 -9.67
N CYS A 681 -21.15 -51.11 -9.06
CA CYS A 681 -20.88 -49.69 -9.35
C CYS A 681 -19.45 -49.29 -8.94
N PHE A 682 -18.95 -49.85 -7.83
CA PHE A 682 -17.60 -49.60 -7.34
C PHE A 682 -16.51 -50.21 -8.22
N LEU A 683 -16.64 -51.48 -8.64
CA LEU A 683 -15.71 -52.15 -9.56
C LEU A 683 -15.55 -51.37 -10.88
N THR A 684 -16.65 -50.82 -11.38
CA THR A 684 -16.67 -50.02 -12.61
C THR A 684 -15.92 -48.69 -12.43
N SER A 685 -16.04 -48.04 -11.27
CA SER A 685 -15.29 -46.82 -10.93
C SER A 685 -13.81 -47.09 -10.69
N LEU A 686 -13.48 -48.19 -10.02
CA LEU A 686 -12.11 -48.59 -9.71
C LEU A 686 -11.33 -48.98 -10.97
N LEU A 687 -11.95 -49.72 -11.89
CA LEU A 687 -11.36 -50.05 -13.19
C LEU A 687 -11.13 -48.80 -14.05
N HIS A 688 -12.04 -47.82 -14.00
CA HIS A 688 -11.86 -46.54 -14.68
C HIS A 688 -10.63 -45.78 -14.14
N ASP A 689 -10.48 -45.69 -12.81
CA ASP A 689 -9.37 -44.98 -12.18
C ASP A 689 -8.02 -45.69 -12.33
N CYS A 690 -7.99 -47.03 -12.37
CA CYS A 690 -6.77 -47.83 -12.57
C CYS A 690 -6.19 -47.73 -14.00
N THR A 691 -7.01 -47.49 -15.03
CA THR A 691 -6.51 -47.31 -16.41
C THR A 691 -5.69 -46.04 -16.63
N CYS A 692 -5.72 -45.10 -15.67
CA CYS A 692 -5.00 -43.83 -15.72
C CYS A 692 -3.65 -43.85 -14.97
N TRP A 693 -3.17 -45.00 -14.50
CA TRP A 693 -1.92 -45.12 -13.74
C TRP A 693 -0.71 -45.39 -14.65
N SER A 694 0.40 -44.67 -14.47
CA SER A 694 1.66 -44.93 -15.20
C SER A 694 2.38 -46.18 -14.67
N MET A 695 3.01 -46.94 -15.57
CA MET A 695 3.64 -48.28 -15.42
C MET A 695 4.60 -48.56 -14.24
N ARG A 696 4.92 -47.62 -13.33
CA ARG A 696 5.90 -47.84 -12.23
C ARG A 696 5.32 -48.46 -10.95
N HIS A 697 4.06 -48.88 -10.94
CA HIS A 697 3.40 -49.41 -9.74
C HIS A 697 2.79 -50.82 -9.93
N LEU A 698 3.10 -51.52 -11.03
CA LEU A 698 2.55 -52.86 -11.30
C LEU A 698 2.98 -53.91 -10.27
N ASP A 699 4.24 -53.89 -9.84
CA ASP A 699 4.80 -54.95 -8.97
C ASP A 699 4.16 -54.97 -7.56
N ALA A 700 3.83 -53.80 -7.01
CA ALA A 700 3.14 -53.70 -5.71
C ALA A 700 1.65 -54.09 -5.80
N LEU A 701 1.03 -53.91 -6.98
CA LEU A 701 -0.34 -54.35 -7.24
C LEU A 701 -0.41 -55.87 -7.41
N GLU A 702 0.61 -56.51 -7.98
CA GLU A 702 0.68 -57.97 -8.10
C GLU A 702 0.76 -58.65 -6.73
N GLU A 703 1.58 -58.15 -5.80
CA GLU A 703 1.66 -58.71 -4.43
C GLU A 703 0.36 -58.52 -3.64
N VAL A 704 -0.28 -57.35 -3.73
CA VAL A 704 -1.57 -57.08 -3.08
C VAL A 704 -2.68 -57.94 -3.69
N ASN A 705 -2.69 -58.12 -5.01
CA ASN A 705 -3.65 -58.98 -5.70
C ASN A 705 -3.42 -60.47 -5.35
N LEU A 706 -2.17 -60.92 -5.20
CA LEU A 706 -1.85 -62.28 -4.77
C LEU A 706 -2.31 -62.54 -3.32
N PHE A 707 -2.09 -61.56 -2.43
CA PHE A 707 -2.54 -61.62 -1.04
C PHE A 707 -4.07 -61.62 -0.92
N LEU A 708 -4.76 -60.76 -1.67
CA LEU A 708 -6.22 -60.69 -1.69
C LEU A 708 -6.85 -61.96 -2.27
N ASN A 709 -6.27 -62.54 -3.33
CA ASN A 709 -6.76 -63.79 -3.89
C ASN A 709 -6.54 -64.97 -2.94
N ASN A 710 -5.43 -65.00 -2.19
CA ASN A 710 -5.23 -66.01 -1.15
C ASN A 710 -6.20 -65.82 0.03
N ALA A 711 -6.43 -64.58 0.47
CA ALA A 711 -7.38 -64.27 1.54
C ALA A 711 -8.85 -64.55 1.14
N LEU A 712 -9.21 -64.33 -0.13
CA LEU A 712 -10.54 -64.66 -0.65
C LEU A 712 -10.76 -66.17 -0.81
N ASN A 713 -9.71 -66.93 -1.14
CA ASN A 713 -9.78 -68.38 -1.25
C ASN A 713 -9.89 -69.10 0.12
N ASP A 714 -9.41 -68.47 1.20
CA ASP A 714 -9.51 -69.01 2.58
C ASP A 714 -10.85 -68.66 3.26
N VAL A 715 -11.67 -67.78 2.67
CA VAL A 715 -12.99 -67.37 3.21
C VAL A 715 -14.10 -68.16 2.52
N GLU A 716 -14.09 -69.48 2.70
CA GLU A 716 -15.32 -70.26 2.56
C GLU A 716 -16.09 -70.20 3.89
N ALA A 717 -17.29 -69.60 3.82
CA ALA A 717 -18.34 -69.50 4.86
C ALA A 717 -18.30 -68.28 5.84
N ASP A 718 -19.38 -67.50 5.77
CA ASP A 718 -20.00 -66.71 6.86
C ASP A 718 -19.24 -65.58 7.56
N SER A 719 -18.66 -64.64 6.82
CA SER A 719 -18.56 -63.27 7.36
C SER A 719 -18.68 -62.18 6.29
N SER A 720 -19.86 -61.59 6.21
CA SER A 720 -20.12 -60.29 5.55
C SER A 720 -19.11 -59.22 5.97
N SER A 721 -18.60 -59.32 7.21
CA SER A 721 -17.52 -58.51 7.77
C SER A 721 -16.19 -58.66 7.02
N ALA A 722 -15.77 -59.87 6.63
CA ALA A 722 -14.49 -60.08 5.94
C ALA A 722 -14.52 -59.50 4.51
N LEU A 723 -15.63 -59.66 3.80
CA LEU A 723 -15.82 -59.07 2.46
C LEU A 723 -15.89 -57.54 2.51
N PHE A 724 -16.53 -56.99 3.55
CA PHE A 724 -16.62 -55.54 3.79
C PHE A 724 -15.29 -54.92 4.22
N ILE A 725 -14.50 -55.61 5.06
CA ILE A 725 -13.14 -55.19 5.45
C ILE A 725 -12.19 -55.26 4.25
N THR A 726 -12.31 -56.29 3.41
CA THR A 726 -11.54 -56.43 2.17
C THR A 726 -11.88 -55.30 1.18
N PHE A 727 -13.16 -54.92 1.07
CA PHE A 727 -13.61 -53.73 0.33
C PHE A 727 -13.02 -52.42 0.87
N LEU A 728 -12.99 -52.26 2.20
CA LEU A 728 -12.40 -51.11 2.90
C LEU A 728 -10.90 -50.98 2.61
N MET A 729 -10.18 -52.11 2.62
CA MET A 729 -8.74 -52.21 2.37
C MET A 729 -8.38 -51.84 0.93
N CYS A 730 -9.11 -52.36 -0.06
CA CYS A 730 -8.86 -52.07 -1.48
C CYS A 730 -9.08 -50.59 -1.82
N HIS A 731 -10.06 -49.92 -1.21
CA HIS A 731 -10.30 -48.49 -1.44
C HIS A 731 -9.27 -47.59 -0.75
N MET A 732 -8.80 -47.94 0.46
CA MET A 732 -7.74 -47.21 1.17
C MET A 732 -6.41 -47.23 0.39
N ILE A 733 -6.09 -48.35 -0.26
CA ILE A 733 -4.91 -48.49 -1.13
C ILE A 733 -5.01 -47.56 -2.35
N GLY A 734 -6.20 -47.40 -2.95
CA GLY A 734 -6.45 -46.47 -4.06
C GLY A 734 -6.33 -44.98 -3.70
N GLN A 735 -6.57 -44.60 -2.44
CA GLN A 735 -6.51 -43.22 -1.95
C GLN A 735 -5.12 -42.78 -1.46
N ALA A 736 -4.14 -43.70 -1.35
CA ALA A 736 -2.77 -43.42 -0.90
C ALA A 736 -1.92 -42.58 -1.89
N LYS A 737 -2.58 -41.87 -2.82
CA LYS A 737 -1.98 -41.02 -3.85
C LYS A 737 -1.29 -39.76 -3.32
N HIS A 738 -1.48 -39.40 -2.04
CA HIS A 738 -0.93 -38.15 -1.49
C HIS A 738 -0.29 -38.31 -0.08
N LYS A 739 1.00 -38.66 -0.11
CA LYS A 739 2.07 -38.56 0.92
C LYS A 739 2.13 -39.62 2.05
N ASN A 740 3.35 -40.16 2.22
CA ASN A 740 3.82 -41.17 3.18
C ASN A 740 3.21 -42.57 3.07
N LEU A 741 3.51 -43.24 1.95
CA LEU A 741 3.23 -44.66 1.73
C LEU A 741 3.84 -45.57 2.83
N GLY A 742 5.04 -45.26 3.33
CA GLY A 742 5.73 -46.08 4.33
C GLY A 742 5.05 -46.12 5.71
N GLU A 743 4.59 -44.98 6.23
CA GLU A 743 3.85 -44.93 7.50
C GLU A 743 2.45 -45.51 7.37
N THR A 744 1.79 -45.29 6.22
CA THR A 744 0.46 -45.82 5.93
C THR A 744 0.50 -47.35 5.85
N VAL A 745 1.52 -47.92 5.19
CA VAL A 745 1.77 -49.37 5.14
C VAL A 745 2.10 -49.93 6.52
N GLN A 746 2.90 -49.24 7.35
CA GLN A 746 3.19 -49.68 8.72
C GLN A 746 1.96 -49.69 9.64
N ILE A 747 1.08 -48.69 9.53
CA ILE A 747 -0.19 -48.63 10.27
C ILE A 747 -1.14 -49.74 9.80
N LEU A 748 -1.19 -49.99 8.48
CA LEU A 748 -1.95 -51.10 7.89
C LEU A 748 -1.45 -52.46 8.38
N ILE A 749 -0.13 -52.68 8.43
CA ILE A 749 0.48 -53.92 8.97
C ILE A 749 0.11 -54.09 10.45
N LYS A 750 0.16 -53.04 11.26
CA LYS A 750 -0.22 -53.10 12.69
C LYS A 750 -1.71 -53.34 12.93
N LEU A 751 -2.58 -52.83 12.05
CA LEU A 751 -4.01 -53.11 12.08
C LEU A 751 -4.30 -54.55 11.65
N LEU A 752 -3.62 -55.04 10.61
CA LEU A 752 -3.71 -56.42 10.14
C LEU A 752 -3.20 -57.42 11.18
N GLU A 753 -2.08 -57.13 11.85
CA GLU A 753 -1.54 -57.95 12.95
C GLU A 753 -2.51 -58.01 14.14
N ASN A 754 -3.10 -56.88 14.55
CA ASN A 754 -4.05 -56.85 15.67
C ASN A 754 -5.37 -57.58 15.35
N VAL A 755 -5.87 -57.47 14.11
CA VAL A 755 -7.11 -58.13 13.68
C VAL A 755 -6.88 -59.63 13.46
N TRP A 756 -5.74 -60.03 12.88
CA TRP A 756 -5.36 -61.44 12.75
C TRP A 756 -5.22 -62.09 14.15
N GLN A 757 -4.54 -61.44 15.09
CA GLN A 757 -4.42 -61.97 16.45
C GLN A 757 -5.78 -62.17 17.13
N ARG A 758 -6.75 -61.28 16.93
CA ARG A 758 -8.08 -61.38 17.59
C ARG A 758 -9.07 -62.29 16.87
N CYS A 759 -9.10 -62.29 15.54
CA CYS A 759 -10.05 -63.12 14.79
C CYS A 759 -9.60 -64.59 14.65
N PHE A 760 -8.29 -64.87 14.69
CA PHE A 760 -7.76 -66.20 14.38
C PHE A 760 -6.85 -66.85 15.46
N ILE A 761 -6.31 -66.09 16.44
CA ILE A 761 -5.51 -66.68 17.54
C ILE A 761 -6.37 -66.91 18.79
N GLU A 762 -7.27 -65.99 19.15
CA GLU A 762 -8.18 -66.20 20.29
C GLU A 762 -9.21 -67.32 20.00
N THR A 763 -9.69 -67.44 18.76
CA THR A 763 -10.56 -68.54 18.32
C THR A 763 -9.87 -69.91 18.36
N LYS A 764 -8.57 -70.00 18.08
CA LYS A 764 -7.80 -71.24 18.24
C LYS A 764 -7.53 -71.62 19.71
N SER A 765 -7.58 -70.67 20.65
CA SER A 765 -7.44 -70.98 22.07
C SER A 765 -8.73 -71.57 22.67
N GLU A 766 -9.90 -71.14 22.16
CA GLU A 766 -11.19 -71.73 22.53
C GLU A 766 -11.46 -73.07 21.82
N GLU A 767 -10.95 -73.26 20.59
CA GLU A 767 -11.04 -74.56 19.88
C GLU A 767 -9.98 -75.59 20.32
N ALA A 768 -8.93 -75.20 21.02
CA ALA A 768 -7.99 -76.13 21.65
C ALA A 768 -8.36 -76.49 23.10
N SER A 769 -9.40 -75.86 23.67
CA SER A 769 -9.94 -76.13 25.01
C SER A 769 -11.39 -76.63 25.01
N ARG A 770 -11.97 -76.87 23.83
CA ARG A 770 -13.17 -77.69 23.58
C ARG A 770 -12.79 -78.91 22.76
#